data_AF-A0A660MKC1-F1
#
_entry.id   AF-A0A660MKC1-F1
#
_cell.length_a   1.000
_cell.length_b   1.000
_cell.length_c   1.000
_cell.angle_alpha   90.00
_cell.angle_beta   90.00
_cell.angle_gamma   90.00
#
_symmetry.space_group_name_H-M   'P 1'
#
loop_
_entity.id
_entity.type
_entity.pdbx_description
1 polymer ?
#
loop_
_entity_poly.entity_id
_entity_poly.type
_entity_poly.pdbx_seq_one_letter_code
_entity_poly.pdbx_strand_id
1 'polypeptide(L)'
;MGMAALLYSLYAFISVFLLKINRNPRDREYVFYYFSWVLIILAMGVATSDGLTLSMFVWPATIDFDLYKIDLAFNGFSGWLFSSFQQYKYPLWQTIVDSVYGLLSIFLLLSLAPVFRERRGVQLHALRVLIVPFGVAFMLYCITPVAGPMYVFGNAYPYNMDWSMIADNGRNLVSPSLRNGMPSMHFTGAMMIVLVTACLTRKLYFYAACVFAAITFIATMALGEHYLLDLIVAMPLCIALGTALLNPPGWQFWQRYSWWGCLFLFVVWELGLHFDTSRFFFVNHLNIVRLLSLVSAIVAIHSFVTFLRVVWRLPAPTEAEWRASLEAEYQPAPATRVPTRWVYGLFVCSGFAGLLYEVVFAKHLGVIFGGTALAAYTVMATYMGGMALGAWLGGIIADRVRAPLKWYALFEAAIGIYALATPALFRLIEHIYVALATDVRPDAPALTFWRVLLGALVLGIPTLLMGTTLPIMFKFLRGYLASRGRIISRLYTANIMGAAFGALAGAYIVLPAFGLLSSTRLAALFSLMIALYALDRLKALPAATASLPGENDEEEAGYAALPAQDALQRRRLGLAALLLVSIGGIVSLALEIVNMHMLAIIAGNSVYAFGLMLATFLLGLGLGSASYGKLRHLLTDPAVAAIAQLGIFFSIVISAFRWEKLATYFGTFSFMQQFMHIDFGASEVFRAFVCAIIMMPPAFFIGLGYPATMALASDWLKNRGEAAGLGIASLCNTLGNIAGVLLAGFVFLNWLGSNRLLLGLAVISLLLALYMAWAGRVAWPLLFNGHRGRQRFAAAVTAVAIAAALWGYPAQWNLTAIATGANVYFAPSGRGEVIDAQESIQGGLTTVNRLDES
;
A
#
# COMPACT_ATOMS: atom_id res chain seq x y z
N MET A 1 14.75 1.38 19.36
CA MET A 1 15.65 0.23 19.09
C MET A 1 15.83 -0.76 20.26
N GLY A 2 15.67 -0.37 21.54
CA GLY A 2 15.98 -1.26 22.68
C GLY A 2 15.02 -2.45 22.92
N MET A 3 13.71 -2.27 22.80
CA MET A 3 12.74 -3.31 23.18
C MET A 3 12.68 -4.49 22.19
N ALA A 4 12.78 -4.22 20.89
CA ALA A 4 12.77 -5.24 19.84
C ALA A 4 14.02 -6.14 19.88
N ALA A 5 15.19 -5.56 20.15
CA ALA A 5 16.43 -6.32 20.35
C ALA A 5 16.35 -7.20 21.62
N LEU A 6 15.72 -6.68 22.68
CA LEU A 6 15.54 -7.41 23.94
C LEU A 6 14.55 -8.57 23.79
N LEU A 7 13.44 -8.37 23.06
CA LEU A 7 12.48 -9.42 22.70
C LEU A 7 13.11 -10.50 21.80
N TYR A 8 13.95 -10.11 20.83
CA TYR A 8 14.69 -11.05 19.97
C TYR A 8 15.74 -11.85 20.74
N SER A 9 16.45 -11.20 21.68
CA SER A 9 17.42 -11.85 22.54
C SER A 9 16.75 -12.84 23.50
N LEU A 10 15.59 -12.47 24.05
CA LEU A 10 14.77 -13.33 24.88
C LEU A 10 14.23 -14.53 24.06
N TYR A 11 13.79 -14.29 22.82
CA TYR A 11 13.38 -15.33 21.87
C TYR A 11 14.51 -16.32 21.58
N ALA A 12 15.70 -15.83 21.24
CA ALA A 12 16.85 -16.67 20.93
C ALA A 12 17.29 -17.49 22.15
N PHE A 13 17.35 -16.87 23.33
CA PHE A 13 17.73 -17.52 24.58
C PHE A 13 16.74 -18.60 25.00
N ILE A 14 15.43 -18.28 25.02
CA ILE A 14 14.37 -19.21 25.41
C ILE A 14 14.21 -20.34 24.39
N SER A 15 14.31 -20.03 23.10
CA SER A 15 14.31 -21.05 22.04
C SER A 15 15.44 -22.05 22.27
N VAL A 16 16.70 -21.59 22.36
CA VAL A 16 17.87 -22.45 22.59
C VAL A 16 17.77 -23.24 23.90
N PHE A 17 17.23 -22.65 24.96
CA PHE A 17 17.04 -23.31 26.26
C PHE A 17 15.97 -24.42 26.20
N LEU A 18 14.87 -24.21 25.47
CA LEU A 18 13.78 -25.19 25.33
C LEU A 18 14.07 -26.29 24.31
N LEU A 19 14.86 -26.00 23.26
CA LEU A 19 15.41 -27.02 22.35
C LEU A 19 16.27 -28.07 23.10
N LYS A 20 16.79 -27.72 24.29
CA LYS A 20 17.64 -28.59 25.13
C LYS A 20 16.86 -29.46 26.12
N ILE A 21 15.64 -29.10 26.50
CA ILE A 21 14.93 -29.72 27.64
C ILE A 21 13.86 -30.73 27.22
N ASN A 22 13.32 -30.67 25.99
CA ASN A 22 12.18 -31.50 25.61
C ASN A 22 12.47 -32.45 24.42
N ARG A 23 12.33 -33.77 24.63
CA ARG A 23 12.63 -34.82 23.62
C ARG A 23 11.47 -35.11 22.66
N ASN A 24 10.26 -34.62 22.93
CA ASN A 24 9.10 -34.86 22.09
C ASN A 24 8.95 -33.76 21.01
N PRO A 25 9.01 -34.09 19.70
CA PRO A 25 8.96 -33.10 18.62
C PRO A 25 7.64 -32.30 18.58
N ARG A 26 6.52 -32.90 19.00
CA ARG A 26 5.21 -32.20 19.06
C ARG A 26 5.15 -31.10 20.12
N ASP A 27 5.72 -31.35 21.29
CA ASP A 27 5.73 -30.37 22.38
C ASP A 27 6.67 -29.21 22.06
N ARG A 28 7.77 -29.48 21.33
CA ARG A 28 8.72 -28.48 20.84
C ARG A 28 8.09 -27.54 19.82
N GLU A 29 7.29 -28.06 18.89
CA GLU A 29 6.52 -27.26 17.94
C GLU A 29 5.44 -26.44 18.65
N TYR A 30 4.66 -27.03 19.56
CA TYR A 30 3.63 -26.32 20.31
C TYR A 30 4.19 -25.12 21.08
N VAL A 31 5.31 -25.31 21.77
CA VAL A 31 5.98 -24.25 22.53
C VAL A 31 6.57 -23.18 21.60
N PHE A 32 7.14 -23.58 20.45
CA PHE A 32 7.63 -22.65 19.43
C PHE A 32 6.50 -21.78 18.87
N TYR A 33 5.35 -22.38 18.53
CA TYR A 33 4.19 -21.65 18.06
C TYR A 33 3.64 -20.73 19.16
N TYR A 34 3.45 -21.22 20.38
CA TYR A 34 2.96 -20.41 21.50
C TYR A 34 3.83 -19.16 21.74
N PHE A 35 5.15 -19.32 21.75
CA PHE A 35 6.06 -18.20 21.94
C PHE A 35 6.06 -17.25 20.73
N SER A 36 6.02 -17.79 19.50
CA SER A 36 5.88 -16.99 18.28
C SER A 36 4.60 -16.15 18.31
N TRP A 37 3.50 -16.70 18.82
CA TRP A 37 2.24 -15.98 19.01
C TRP A 37 2.36 -14.85 20.04
N VAL A 38 2.98 -15.11 21.20
CA VAL A 38 3.24 -14.07 22.20
C VAL A 38 4.06 -12.93 21.61
N LEU A 39 5.10 -13.25 20.82
CA LEU A 39 5.95 -12.25 20.19
C LEU A 39 5.21 -11.44 19.12
N ILE A 40 4.36 -12.07 18.30
CA ILE A 40 3.48 -11.38 17.36
C ILE A 40 2.56 -10.40 18.09
N ILE A 41 1.99 -10.80 19.22
CA ILE A 41 1.03 -9.99 19.97
C ILE A 41 1.72 -8.82 20.66
N LEU A 42 2.90 -9.03 21.25
CA LEU A 42 3.71 -7.94 21.80
C LEU A 42 4.14 -6.96 20.70
N ALA A 43 4.59 -7.47 19.55
CA ALA A 43 4.93 -6.64 18.39
C ALA A 43 3.72 -5.84 17.89
N MET A 44 2.52 -6.44 17.91
CA MET A 44 1.28 -5.74 17.58
C MET A 44 0.91 -4.67 18.60
N GLY A 45 1.10 -4.91 19.90
CA GLY A 45 0.89 -3.90 20.93
C GLY A 45 1.77 -2.67 20.73
N VAL A 46 3.07 -2.91 20.45
CA VAL A 46 4.02 -1.85 20.10
C VAL A 46 3.59 -1.16 18.80
N ALA A 47 3.29 -1.91 17.75
CA ALA A 47 2.87 -1.35 16.46
C ALA A 47 1.57 -0.53 16.56
N THR A 48 0.64 -0.92 17.44
CA THR A 48 -0.60 -0.18 17.69
C THR A 48 -0.31 1.11 18.44
N SER A 49 0.54 1.06 19.47
CA SER A 49 0.98 2.26 20.20
C SER A 49 1.69 3.25 19.27
N ASP A 50 2.64 2.75 18.47
CA ASP A 50 3.40 3.56 17.52
C ASP A 50 2.48 4.12 16.42
N GLY A 51 1.54 3.31 15.91
CA GLY A 51 0.55 3.73 14.93
C GLY A 51 -0.37 4.81 15.45
N LEU A 52 -0.93 4.67 16.66
CA LEU A 52 -1.77 5.69 17.27
C LEU A 52 -0.97 6.96 17.64
N THR A 53 0.28 6.81 18.03
CA THR A 53 1.18 7.95 18.23
C THR A 53 1.40 8.67 16.92
N LEU A 54 1.65 7.94 15.82
CA LEU A 54 1.77 8.49 14.47
C LEU A 54 0.50 9.22 14.02
N SER A 55 -0.70 8.72 14.37
CA SER A 55 -1.97 9.34 13.95
C SER A 55 -2.15 10.75 14.53
N MET A 56 -1.60 11.03 15.72
CA MET A 56 -1.59 12.38 16.30
C MET A 56 -0.94 13.38 15.35
N PHE A 57 0.19 12.99 14.77
CA PHE A 57 1.00 13.86 13.92
C PHE A 57 0.43 13.92 12.52
N VAL A 58 0.02 12.77 11.96
CA VAL A 58 -0.48 12.69 10.60
C VAL A 58 -1.84 13.39 10.46
N TRP A 59 -2.65 13.48 11.51
CA TRP A 59 -3.97 14.10 11.45
C TRP A 59 -4.13 15.17 12.53
N PRO A 60 -3.57 16.38 12.31
CA PRO A 60 -3.61 17.44 13.32
C PRO A 60 -5.00 18.04 13.52
N ALA A 61 -5.84 18.03 12.49
CA ALA A 61 -7.23 18.48 12.57
C ALA A 61 -8.18 17.30 12.84
N THR A 62 -9.12 17.48 13.75
CA THR A 62 -10.15 16.49 14.11
C THR A 62 -11.56 17.03 13.92
N ILE A 63 -12.56 16.14 13.94
CA ILE A 63 -13.99 16.49 13.86
C ILE A 63 -14.66 16.60 15.24
N ASP A 64 -13.90 16.59 16.34
CA ASP A 64 -14.42 16.51 17.72
C ASP A 64 -15.48 17.56 18.05
N PHE A 65 -15.36 18.77 17.50
CA PHE A 65 -16.27 19.88 17.76
C PHE A 65 -17.65 19.60 17.12
N ASP A 66 -17.66 19.21 15.84
CA ASP A 66 -18.87 18.78 15.14
C ASP A 66 -19.45 17.51 15.79
N LEU A 67 -18.58 16.59 16.20
CA LEU A 67 -18.97 15.34 16.83
C LEU A 67 -19.65 15.57 18.18
N TYR A 68 -19.14 16.50 18.99
CA TYR A 68 -19.79 16.91 20.24
C TYR A 68 -21.20 17.46 20.00
N LYS A 69 -21.37 18.35 19.00
CA LYS A 69 -22.71 18.86 18.62
C LYS A 69 -23.66 17.74 18.22
N ILE A 70 -23.17 16.74 17.48
CA ILE A 70 -23.96 15.58 17.08
C ILE A 70 -24.28 14.70 18.31
N ASP A 71 -23.35 14.52 19.24
CA ASP A 71 -23.53 13.73 20.47
C ASP A 71 -24.58 14.35 21.42
N LEU A 72 -24.84 15.66 21.33
CA LEU A 72 -25.96 16.31 22.02
C LEU A 72 -27.33 15.75 21.61
N ALA A 73 -27.42 15.00 20.51
CA ALA A 73 -28.59 14.18 20.20
C ALA A 73 -29.00 13.29 21.40
N PHE A 74 -28.06 12.89 22.25
CA PHE A 74 -28.30 12.04 23.41
C PHE A 74 -28.37 12.81 24.73
N ASN A 75 -28.72 14.11 24.68
CA ASN A 75 -28.91 14.97 25.84
C ASN A 75 -27.69 15.02 26.79
N GLY A 76 -26.47 14.97 26.23
CA GLY A 76 -25.23 15.07 27.00
C GLY A 76 -24.91 13.85 27.88
N PHE A 77 -25.41 12.65 27.53
CA PHE A 77 -25.21 11.43 28.31
C PHE A 77 -23.73 11.12 28.63
N SER A 78 -22.84 11.27 27.64
CA SER A 78 -21.39 11.08 27.78
C SER A 78 -20.79 12.04 28.82
N GLY A 79 -21.12 13.32 28.74
CA GLY A 79 -20.71 14.34 29.71
C GLY A 79 -21.28 14.12 31.11
N TRP A 80 -22.56 13.74 31.21
CA TRP A 80 -23.18 13.37 32.47
C TRP A 80 -22.44 12.21 33.14
N LEU A 81 -22.10 11.16 32.40
CA LEU A 81 -21.41 9.98 32.93
C LEU A 81 -19.99 10.33 33.41
N PHE A 82 -19.24 11.10 32.60
CA PHE A 82 -17.91 11.60 32.98
C PHE A 82 -17.96 12.43 34.25
N SER A 83 -18.85 13.44 34.32
CA SER A 83 -18.97 14.31 35.49
C SER A 83 -19.38 13.54 36.75
N SER A 84 -20.29 12.58 36.62
CA SER A 84 -20.69 11.69 37.72
C SER A 84 -19.51 10.86 38.21
N PHE A 85 -18.69 10.33 37.30
CA PHE A 85 -17.53 9.51 37.65
C PHE A 85 -16.41 10.32 38.33
N GLN A 86 -16.20 11.58 37.92
CA GLN A 86 -15.24 12.48 38.55
C GLN A 86 -15.69 12.99 39.92
N GLN A 87 -17.00 13.24 40.09
CA GLN A 87 -17.58 13.76 41.33
C GLN A 87 -17.65 12.68 42.42
N TYR A 88 -18.06 11.45 42.08
CA TYR A 88 -18.24 10.36 43.03
C TYR A 88 -17.06 9.38 42.99
N LYS A 89 -15.95 9.76 43.64
CA LYS A 89 -14.71 8.97 43.69
C LYS A 89 -14.81 7.76 44.62
N TYR A 90 -15.50 6.72 44.19
CA TYR A 90 -15.47 5.41 44.87
C TYR A 90 -14.20 4.64 44.46
N PRO A 91 -13.20 4.44 45.35
CA PRO A 91 -11.87 3.96 44.94
C PRO A 91 -11.88 2.58 44.27
N LEU A 92 -12.71 1.66 44.77
CA LEU A 92 -12.86 0.33 44.19
C LEU A 92 -13.47 0.39 42.78
N TRP A 93 -14.51 1.20 42.59
CA TRP A 93 -15.17 1.33 41.29
C TRP A 93 -14.24 1.98 40.26
N GLN A 94 -13.49 3.01 40.65
CA GLN A 94 -12.49 3.65 39.78
C GLN A 94 -11.39 2.67 39.37
N THR A 95 -10.84 1.94 40.34
CA THR A 95 -9.83 0.92 40.07
C THR A 95 -10.34 -0.15 39.09
N ILE A 96 -11.59 -0.59 39.24
CA ILE A 96 -12.20 -1.57 38.32
C ILE A 96 -12.34 -0.99 36.91
N VAL A 97 -12.87 0.22 36.79
CA VAL A 97 -13.08 0.89 35.50
C VAL A 97 -11.75 1.13 34.77
N ASP A 98 -10.75 1.68 35.46
CA ASP A 98 -9.42 1.92 34.91
C ASP A 98 -8.73 0.61 34.50
N SER A 99 -8.82 -0.42 35.35
CA SER A 99 -8.23 -1.73 35.07
C SER A 99 -8.89 -2.41 33.89
N VAL A 100 -10.22 -2.40 33.79
CA VAL A 100 -10.95 -3.03 32.68
C VAL A 100 -10.60 -2.34 31.35
N TYR A 101 -10.51 -1.01 31.35
CA TYR A 101 -10.09 -0.24 30.18
C TYR A 101 -8.66 -0.60 29.74
N GLY A 102 -7.69 -0.56 30.67
CA GLY A 102 -6.28 -0.82 30.36
C GLY A 102 -5.94 -2.29 30.04
N LEU A 103 -6.72 -3.25 30.53
CA LEU A 103 -6.44 -4.69 30.37
C LEU A 103 -7.10 -5.32 29.14
N LEU A 104 -7.75 -4.57 28.26
CA LEU A 104 -8.45 -5.09 27.09
C LEU A 104 -7.60 -6.06 26.25
N SER A 105 -6.38 -5.65 25.89
CA SER A 105 -5.45 -6.47 25.09
C SER A 105 -5.08 -7.79 25.78
N ILE A 106 -4.98 -7.77 27.11
CA ILE A 106 -4.70 -8.97 27.93
C ILE A 106 -5.92 -9.88 27.97
N PHE A 107 -7.13 -9.35 28.18
CA PHE A 107 -8.34 -10.16 28.18
C PHE A 107 -8.64 -10.77 26.81
N LEU A 108 -8.32 -10.06 25.73
CA LEU A 108 -8.40 -10.60 24.37
C LEU A 108 -7.45 -11.79 24.19
N LEU A 109 -6.21 -11.72 24.71
CA LEU A 109 -5.27 -12.85 24.75
C LEU A 109 -5.81 -14.01 25.60
N LEU A 110 -6.28 -13.72 26.82
CA LEU A 110 -6.79 -14.74 27.74
C LEU A 110 -8.02 -15.47 27.19
N SER A 111 -8.82 -14.81 26.34
CA SER A 111 -9.96 -15.42 25.65
C SER A 111 -9.57 -16.56 24.70
N LEU A 112 -8.31 -16.62 24.26
CA LEU A 112 -7.81 -17.72 23.41
C LEU A 112 -7.54 -19.01 24.20
N ALA A 113 -7.21 -18.91 25.48
CA ALA A 113 -6.94 -20.09 26.31
C ALA A 113 -8.12 -21.08 26.34
N PRO A 114 -9.37 -20.67 26.59
CA PRO A 114 -10.51 -21.58 26.50
C PRO A 114 -10.82 -22.03 25.07
N VAL A 115 -10.55 -21.21 24.04
CA VAL A 115 -10.70 -21.61 22.62
C VAL A 115 -9.78 -22.78 22.27
N PHE A 116 -8.52 -22.71 22.69
CA PHE A 116 -7.57 -23.80 22.50
C PHE A 116 -7.90 -25.01 23.37
N ARG A 117 -8.35 -24.80 24.61
CA ARG A 117 -8.79 -25.89 25.49
C ARG A 117 -9.96 -26.69 24.91
N GLU A 118 -10.90 -26.02 24.23
CA GLU A 118 -12.02 -26.67 23.53
C GLU A 118 -11.69 -27.09 22.09
N ARG A 119 -10.43 -26.98 21.63
CA ARG A 119 -9.96 -27.34 20.27
C ARG A 119 -10.67 -26.58 19.14
N ARG A 120 -11.25 -25.42 19.44
CA ARG A 120 -12.01 -24.59 18.47
C ARG A 120 -11.15 -23.62 17.66
N GLY A 121 -9.83 -23.64 17.82
CA GLY A 121 -8.90 -22.69 17.18
C GLY A 121 -9.00 -22.66 15.65
N VAL A 122 -9.10 -23.82 15.00
CA VAL A 122 -9.22 -23.94 13.53
C VAL A 122 -10.63 -23.59 13.06
N GLN A 123 -11.66 -23.93 13.83
CA GLN A 123 -13.06 -23.64 13.49
C GLN A 123 -13.43 -22.15 13.60
N LEU A 124 -12.78 -21.40 14.49
CA LEU A 124 -13.14 -20.01 14.81
C LEU A 124 -12.19 -18.97 14.19
N HIS A 125 -11.14 -19.41 13.49
CA HIS A 125 -10.10 -18.51 12.94
C HIS A 125 -9.67 -17.42 13.94
N ALA A 126 -9.57 -17.75 15.23
CA ALA A 126 -9.53 -16.77 16.32
C ALA A 126 -8.36 -15.78 16.22
N LEU A 127 -7.28 -16.19 15.56
CA LEU A 127 -6.13 -15.35 15.26
C LEU A 127 -6.45 -14.20 14.30
N ARG A 128 -7.36 -14.39 13.34
CA ARG A 128 -7.81 -13.30 12.45
C ARG A 128 -8.57 -12.24 13.24
N VAL A 129 -9.38 -12.68 14.19
CA VAL A 129 -10.15 -11.82 15.11
C VAL A 129 -9.21 -11.03 16.02
N LEU A 130 -8.06 -11.61 16.37
CA LEU A 130 -7.03 -10.90 17.12
C LEU A 130 -6.29 -9.89 16.26
N ILE A 131 -5.89 -10.24 15.03
CA ILE A 131 -4.92 -9.42 14.27
C ILE A 131 -5.61 -8.36 13.41
N VAL A 132 -6.64 -8.75 12.68
CA VAL A 132 -7.25 -7.90 11.63
C VAL A 132 -7.90 -6.63 12.18
N PRO A 133 -8.64 -6.65 13.31
CA PRO A 133 -9.28 -5.45 13.82
C PRO A 133 -8.32 -4.31 14.14
N PHE A 134 -7.09 -4.59 14.58
CA PHE A 134 -6.10 -3.53 14.83
C PHE A 134 -5.64 -2.83 13.54
N GLY A 135 -5.45 -3.59 12.46
CA GLY A 135 -5.12 -3.00 11.16
C GLY A 135 -6.29 -2.19 10.59
N VAL A 136 -7.52 -2.71 10.72
CA VAL A 136 -8.74 -2.01 10.29
C VAL A 136 -8.95 -0.74 11.12
N ALA A 137 -8.73 -0.78 12.44
CA ALA A 137 -8.84 0.36 13.34
C ALA A 137 -8.02 1.55 12.85
N PHE A 138 -6.72 1.34 12.61
CA PHE A 138 -5.83 2.40 12.18
C PHE A 138 -6.28 3.03 10.86
N MET A 139 -6.79 2.22 9.92
CA MET A 139 -7.35 2.73 8.67
C MET A 139 -8.59 3.59 8.91
N LEU A 140 -9.51 3.16 9.78
CA LEU A 140 -10.72 3.92 10.11
C LEU A 140 -10.40 5.24 10.82
N TYR A 141 -9.44 5.23 11.74
CA TYR A 141 -8.95 6.45 12.40
C TYR A 141 -8.34 7.47 11.43
N CYS A 142 -7.74 7.00 10.34
CA CYS A 142 -7.25 7.88 9.28
C CYS A 142 -8.39 8.48 8.42
N ILE A 143 -9.55 7.81 8.35
CA ILE A 143 -10.72 8.31 7.60
C ILE A 143 -11.42 9.40 8.41
N THR A 144 -11.77 9.12 9.67
CA THR A 144 -12.43 10.05 10.59
C THR A 144 -11.58 10.28 11.84
N PRO A 145 -10.61 11.22 11.80
CA PRO A 145 -9.76 11.50 12.94
C PRO A 145 -10.56 12.18 14.06
N VAL A 146 -10.62 11.50 15.20
CA VAL A 146 -11.30 11.93 16.43
C VAL A 146 -10.39 11.61 17.61
N ALA A 147 -10.23 12.57 18.53
CA ALA A 147 -9.39 12.40 19.70
C ALA A 147 -10.17 11.97 20.95
N GLY A 148 -11.35 12.56 21.18
CA GLY A 148 -12.12 12.35 22.40
C GLY A 148 -12.28 13.64 23.21
N PRO A 149 -13.37 13.73 24.00
CA PRO A 149 -13.76 14.99 24.64
C PRO A 149 -12.75 15.51 25.65
N MET A 150 -12.18 14.65 26.51
CA MET A 150 -11.19 15.07 27.51
C MET A 150 -9.89 15.57 26.87
N TYR A 151 -9.47 14.97 25.76
CA TYR A 151 -8.25 15.35 25.06
C TYR A 151 -8.37 16.69 24.35
N VAL A 152 -9.57 17.01 23.85
CA VAL A 152 -9.83 18.24 23.10
C VAL A 152 -10.18 19.41 24.02
N PHE A 153 -11.05 19.18 25.00
CA PHE A 153 -11.60 20.23 25.86
C PHE A 153 -10.92 20.31 27.25
N GLY A 154 -10.10 19.32 27.61
CA GLY A 154 -9.40 19.28 28.89
C GLY A 154 -10.33 19.42 30.09
N ASN A 155 -9.89 20.16 31.11
CA ASN A 155 -10.66 20.40 32.33
C ASN A 155 -11.95 21.22 32.13
N ALA A 156 -12.15 21.79 30.94
CA ALA A 156 -13.38 22.51 30.61
C ALA A 156 -14.56 21.55 30.34
N TYR A 157 -14.28 20.29 29.99
CA TYR A 157 -15.32 19.30 29.74
C TYR A 157 -16.01 18.86 31.05
N PRO A 158 -17.35 18.70 31.08
CA PRO A 158 -18.31 18.90 29.99
C PRO A 158 -19.10 20.22 30.06
N TYR A 159 -18.86 21.09 31.06
CA TYR A 159 -19.75 22.22 31.35
C TYR A 159 -19.13 23.61 31.16
N ASN A 160 -17.79 23.73 31.15
CA ASN A 160 -17.07 25.00 31.09
C ASN A 160 -16.39 25.24 29.73
N MET A 161 -16.86 24.57 28.68
CA MET A 161 -16.30 24.71 27.32
C MET A 161 -16.64 26.06 26.72
N ASP A 162 -15.68 26.63 25.98
CA ASP A 162 -15.90 27.87 25.25
C ASP A 162 -16.78 27.60 24.02
N TRP A 163 -18.06 27.99 24.13
CA TRP A 163 -19.04 27.82 23.06
C TRP A 163 -18.72 28.63 21.81
N SER A 164 -17.89 29.68 21.90
CA SER A 164 -17.44 30.42 20.73
C SER A 164 -16.48 29.60 19.88
N MET A 165 -15.61 28.80 20.49
CA MET A 165 -14.73 27.88 19.77
C MET A 165 -15.51 26.77 19.08
N ILE A 166 -16.63 26.33 19.68
CA ILE A 166 -17.48 25.26 19.15
C ILE A 166 -18.55 25.84 18.20
N ALA A 167 -18.64 27.15 17.98
CA ALA A 167 -19.72 27.72 17.15
C ALA A 167 -19.62 27.26 15.69
N ASP A 168 -18.43 27.34 15.10
CA ASP A 168 -18.20 27.02 13.70
C ASP A 168 -18.20 25.52 13.44
N ASN A 169 -18.68 25.14 12.24
CA ASN A 169 -18.66 23.76 11.78
C ASN A 169 -17.38 23.49 10.99
N GLY A 170 -16.77 22.32 11.17
CA GLY A 170 -15.59 21.94 10.41
C GLY A 170 -14.58 21.11 11.19
N ARG A 171 -13.45 20.85 10.53
CA ARG A 171 -12.29 20.21 11.18
C ARG A 171 -11.46 21.27 11.88
N ASN A 172 -11.16 21.04 13.15
CA ASN A 172 -10.44 21.99 13.99
C ASN A 172 -9.08 21.44 14.40
N LEU A 173 -8.07 22.31 14.45
CA LEU A 173 -6.76 21.96 14.97
C LEU A 173 -6.87 21.79 16.49
N VAL A 174 -6.42 20.64 16.99
CA VAL A 174 -6.45 20.31 18.42
C VAL A 174 -5.07 19.93 18.89
N SER A 175 -4.81 20.11 20.18
CA SER A 175 -3.53 19.73 20.81
C SER A 175 -3.19 18.25 20.52
N PRO A 176 -1.89 17.89 20.50
CA PRO A 176 -1.47 16.53 20.20
C PRO A 176 -2.13 15.50 21.12
N SER A 177 -2.96 14.64 20.54
CA SER A 177 -3.74 13.62 21.23
C SER A 177 -4.06 12.46 20.30
N LEU A 178 -4.19 11.24 20.86
CA LEU A 178 -4.35 10.00 20.09
C LEU A 178 -5.60 10.11 19.22
N ARG A 179 -5.51 9.73 17.92
CA ARG A 179 -6.71 9.65 17.07
C ARG A 179 -7.31 8.26 17.15
N ASN A 180 -8.00 7.95 18.25
CA ASN A 180 -8.62 6.65 18.49
C ASN A 180 -10.13 6.73 18.78
N GLY A 181 -10.73 7.92 18.64
CA GLY A 181 -12.10 8.19 19.06
C GLY A 181 -13.21 7.78 18.09
N MET A 182 -12.92 7.34 16.85
CA MET A 182 -13.96 6.93 15.89
C MET A 182 -13.49 5.85 14.90
N PRO A 183 -14.12 4.65 14.89
CA PRO A 183 -15.08 4.13 15.88
C PRO A 183 -14.38 3.62 17.14
N SER A 184 -15.12 3.41 18.24
CA SER A 184 -14.54 2.91 19.48
C SER A 184 -14.00 1.47 19.33
N MET A 185 -12.67 1.33 19.29
CA MET A 185 -12.02 0.02 19.23
C MET A 185 -11.92 -0.67 20.59
N HIS A 186 -12.04 0.08 21.69
CA HIS A 186 -12.16 -0.51 23.01
C HIS A 186 -13.45 -1.31 23.14
N PHE A 187 -14.58 -0.69 22.78
CA PHE A 187 -15.88 -1.36 22.77
C PHE A 187 -15.93 -2.47 21.71
N THR A 188 -15.41 -2.22 20.50
CA THR A 188 -15.32 -3.24 19.45
C THR A 188 -14.53 -4.45 19.92
N GLY A 189 -13.35 -4.25 20.52
CA GLY A 189 -12.50 -5.32 21.05
C GLY A 189 -13.18 -6.11 22.17
N ALA A 190 -13.87 -5.45 23.10
CA ALA A 190 -14.63 -6.13 24.14
C ALA A 190 -15.77 -6.98 23.55
N MET A 191 -16.48 -6.47 22.54
CA MET A 191 -17.50 -7.23 21.83
C MET A 191 -16.92 -8.40 21.01
N MET A 192 -15.67 -8.32 20.52
CA MET A 192 -15.00 -9.48 19.93
C MET A 192 -14.82 -10.60 20.95
N ILE A 193 -14.45 -10.28 22.19
CA ILE A 193 -14.35 -11.27 23.28
C ILE A 193 -15.72 -11.92 23.52
N VAL A 194 -16.81 -11.14 23.50
CA VAL A 194 -18.18 -11.66 23.62
C VAL A 194 -18.51 -12.62 22.47
N LEU A 195 -18.20 -12.25 21.23
CA LEU A 195 -18.47 -13.09 20.05
C LEU A 195 -17.65 -14.40 20.06
N VAL A 196 -16.37 -14.33 20.44
CA VAL A 196 -15.49 -15.50 20.59
C VAL A 196 -16.02 -16.43 21.69
N THR A 197 -16.33 -15.87 22.86
CA THR A 197 -16.77 -16.66 24.03
C THR A 197 -18.19 -17.21 23.86
N ALA A 198 -19.04 -16.59 23.05
CA ALA A 198 -20.34 -17.16 22.66
C ALA A 198 -20.21 -18.52 21.97
N CYS A 199 -19.11 -18.74 21.26
CA CYS A 199 -18.77 -19.98 20.57
C CYS A 199 -18.31 -21.11 21.50
N LEU A 200 -18.00 -20.80 22.76
CA LEU A 200 -17.53 -21.79 23.71
C LEU A 200 -18.69 -22.58 24.32
N THR A 201 -18.39 -23.80 24.74
CA THR A 201 -19.36 -24.72 25.33
C THR A 201 -19.76 -24.22 26.73
N ARG A 202 -18.80 -23.74 27.52
CA ARG A 202 -19.05 -23.16 28.84
C ARG A 202 -19.52 -21.71 28.74
N LYS A 203 -20.83 -21.48 28.94
CA LYS A 203 -21.44 -20.14 28.85
C LYS A 203 -21.03 -19.17 29.97
N LEU A 204 -20.36 -19.65 31.02
CA LEU A 204 -19.76 -18.78 32.03
C LEU A 204 -18.78 -17.75 31.42
N TYR A 205 -17.96 -18.17 30.44
CA TYR A 205 -17.03 -17.26 29.77
C TYR A 205 -17.76 -16.18 28.98
N PHE A 206 -18.91 -16.52 28.37
CA PHE A 206 -19.75 -15.57 27.65
C PHE A 206 -20.35 -14.54 28.60
N TYR A 207 -20.94 -14.96 29.73
CA TYR A 207 -21.49 -14.01 30.70
C TYR A 207 -20.42 -13.11 31.31
N ALA A 208 -19.24 -13.66 31.62
CA ALA A 208 -18.10 -12.87 32.08
C ALA A 208 -17.65 -11.84 31.03
N ALA A 209 -17.60 -12.23 29.75
CA ALA A 209 -17.28 -11.33 28.65
C ALA A 209 -18.34 -10.23 28.47
N CYS A 210 -19.63 -10.54 28.66
CA CYS A 210 -20.70 -9.53 28.62
C CYS A 210 -20.56 -8.50 29.74
N VAL A 211 -20.22 -8.92 30.96
CA VAL A 211 -19.94 -8.01 32.08
C VAL A 211 -18.72 -7.15 31.76
N PHE A 212 -17.65 -7.77 31.26
CA PHE A 212 -16.44 -7.05 30.84
C PHE A 212 -16.75 -5.99 29.75
N ALA A 213 -17.55 -6.34 28.74
CA ALA A 213 -17.95 -5.42 27.67
C ALA A 213 -18.85 -4.29 28.18
N ALA A 214 -19.76 -4.58 29.12
CA ALA A 214 -20.60 -3.56 29.76
C ALA A 214 -19.77 -2.57 30.58
N ILE A 215 -18.80 -3.05 31.35
CA ILE A 215 -17.88 -2.18 32.10
C ILE A 215 -17.01 -1.38 31.13
N THR A 216 -16.51 -2.00 30.05
CA THR A 216 -15.71 -1.30 29.03
C THR A 216 -16.51 -0.18 28.36
N PHE A 217 -17.79 -0.43 28.04
CA PHE A 217 -18.72 0.57 27.47
C PHE A 217 -18.89 1.78 28.41
N ILE A 218 -19.01 1.53 29.71
CA ILE A 218 -19.09 2.60 30.72
C ILE A 218 -17.73 3.32 30.82
N ALA A 219 -16.64 2.56 30.91
CA ALA A 219 -15.29 3.07 31.10
C ALA A 219 -14.87 4.05 30.01
N THR A 220 -15.12 3.73 28.73
CA THR A 220 -14.76 4.58 27.60
C THR A 220 -15.35 5.99 27.68
N MET A 221 -16.56 6.14 28.20
CA MET A 221 -17.19 7.46 28.37
C MET A 221 -16.88 8.07 29.75
N ALA A 222 -16.87 7.26 30.80
CA ALA A 222 -16.62 7.72 32.18
C ALA A 222 -15.20 8.30 32.37
N LEU A 223 -14.22 7.82 31.59
CA LEU A 223 -12.86 8.36 31.55
C LEU A 223 -12.72 9.58 30.64
N GLY A 224 -13.77 9.94 29.89
CA GLY A 224 -13.76 11.09 28.97
C GLY A 224 -12.99 10.82 27.67
N GLU A 225 -12.72 9.55 27.36
CA GLU A 225 -11.96 9.13 26.18
C GLU A 225 -12.83 9.14 24.90
N HIS A 226 -14.14 8.91 25.04
CA HIS A 226 -15.05 8.69 23.93
C HIS A 226 -16.40 9.43 24.10
N TYR A 227 -17.04 9.74 22.97
CA TYR A 227 -18.43 10.23 22.92
C TYR A 227 -19.38 9.03 23.02
N LEU A 228 -20.70 9.23 23.03
CA LEU A 228 -21.62 8.09 22.91
C LEU A 228 -21.76 7.65 21.44
N LEU A 229 -21.69 8.61 20.52
CA LEU A 229 -21.89 8.34 19.09
C LEU A 229 -20.88 7.32 18.53
N ASP A 230 -19.60 7.40 18.89
CA ASP A 230 -18.59 6.47 18.35
C ASP A 230 -18.77 5.03 18.84
N LEU A 231 -19.39 4.84 20.02
CA LEU A 231 -19.82 3.51 20.46
C LEU A 231 -21.02 3.01 19.65
N ILE A 232 -21.97 3.90 19.31
CA ILE A 232 -23.12 3.57 18.46
C ILE A 232 -22.65 3.17 17.05
N VAL A 233 -21.68 3.89 16.49
CA VAL A 233 -21.06 3.55 15.19
C VAL A 233 -20.29 2.23 15.27
N ALA A 234 -19.65 1.95 16.41
CA ALA A 234 -18.93 0.69 16.65
C ALA A 234 -19.85 -0.55 16.75
N MET A 235 -21.12 -0.41 17.17
CA MET A 235 -22.07 -1.54 17.29
C MET A 235 -22.28 -2.33 15.97
N PRO A 236 -22.65 -1.69 14.83
CA PRO A 236 -22.76 -2.41 13.57
C PRO A 236 -21.39 -2.92 13.08
N LEU A 237 -20.30 -2.18 13.31
CA LEU A 237 -18.96 -2.61 12.94
C LEU A 237 -18.55 -3.90 13.64
N CYS A 238 -18.73 -3.98 14.96
CA CYS A 238 -18.25 -5.14 15.73
C CYS A 238 -18.97 -6.42 15.31
N ILE A 239 -20.25 -6.35 14.94
CA ILE A 239 -20.98 -7.49 14.41
C ILE A 239 -20.56 -7.82 12.97
N ALA A 240 -20.47 -6.82 12.09
CA ALA A 240 -20.09 -7.05 10.69
C ALA A 240 -18.66 -7.62 10.59
N LEU A 241 -17.69 -6.93 11.18
CA LEU A 241 -16.28 -7.34 11.17
C LEU A 241 -16.08 -8.63 11.97
N GLY A 242 -16.59 -8.69 13.20
CA GLY A 242 -16.29 -9.79 14.13
C GLY A 242 -16.84 -11.12 13.65
N THR A 243 -18.09 -11.12 13.18
CA THR A 243 -18.71 -12.36 12.70
C THR A 243 -18.17 -12.81 11.33
N ALA A 244 -17.67 -11.88 10.50
CA ALA A 244 -16.97 -12.21 9.26
C ALA A 244 -15.56 -12.77 9.49
N LEU A 245 -14.86 -12.29 10.53
CA LEU A 245 -13.54 -12.81 10.90
C LEU A 245 -13.61 -14.18 11.58
N LEU A 246 -14.59 -14.37 12.47
CA LEU A 246 -14.86 -15.67 13.11
C LEU A 246 -15.35 -16.71 12.10
N ASN A 247 -16.32 -16.33 11.26
CA ASN A 247 -16.98 -17.15 10.24
C ASN A 247 -17.16 -18.64 10.64
N PRO A 248 -17.82 -18.93 11.79
CA PRO A 248 -17.95 -20.30 12.27
C PRO A 248 -18.78 -21.16 11.28
N PRO A 249 -18.63 -22.49 11.31
CA PRO A 249 -19.43 -23.39 10.48
C PRO A 249 -20.94 -23.11 10.62
N GLY A 250 -21.62 -22.89 9.49
CA GLY A 250 -23.05 -22.55 9.44
C GLY A 250 -23.37 -21.04 9.49
N TRP A 251 -22.40 -20.18 9.83
CA TRP A 251 -22.50 -18.73 9.75
C TRP A 251 -21.90 -18.19 8.45
N GLN A 252 -22.50 -18.54 7.30
CA GLN A 252 -22.09 -17.97 6.01
C GLN A 252 -22.49 -16.48 5.94
N PHE A 253 -21.65 -15.60 6.47
CA PHE A 253 -22.01 -14.19 6.73
C PHE A 253 -22.48 -13.45 5.47
N TRP A 254 -21.85 -13.71 4.31
CA TRP A 254 -22.14 -13.01 3.05
C TRP A 254 -23.55 -13.28 2.51
N GLN A 255 -24.23 -14.33 2.99
CA GLN A 255 -25.61 -14.66 2.61
C GLN A 255 -26.67 -14.04 3.54
N ARG A 256 -26.27 -13.36 4.61
CA ARG A 256 -27.18 -12.83 5.64
C ARG A 256 -27.48 -11.36 5.39
N TYR A 257 -28.75 -11.01 5.19
CA TYR A 257 -29.18 -9.63 5.04
C TYR A 257 -28.87 -8.76 6.27
N SER A 258 -28.98 -9.32 7.48
CA SER A 258 -28.65 -8.62 8.73
C SER A 258 -27.18 -8.21 8.80
N TRP A 259 -26.26 -9.02 8.24
CA TRP A 259 -24.84 -8.70 8.17
C TRP A 259 -24.57 -7.54 7.21
N TRP A 260 -25.16 -7.59 6.00
CA TRP A 260 -25.06 -6.48 5.05
C TRP A 260 -25.71 -5.20 5.58
N GLY A 261 -26.77 -5.31 6.37
CA GLY A 261 -27.38 -4.18 7.08
C GLY A 261 -26.43 -3.52 8.07
N CYS A 262 -25.73 -4.31 8.89
CA CYS A 262 -24.67 -3.79 9.78
C CYS A 262 -23.56 -3.10 8.99
N LEU A 263 -23.01 -3.76 7.96
CA LEU A 263 -21.94 -3.17 7.14
C LEU A 263 -22.36 -1.87 6.47
N PHE A 264 -23.56 -1.84 5.90
CA PHE A 264 -24.12 -0.65 5.25
C PHE A 264 -24.28 0.51 6.24
N LEU A 265 -24.87 0.27 7.42
CA LEU A 265 -25.05 1.31 8.44
C LEU A 265 -23.72 1.86 8.94
N PHE A 266 -22.73 0.99 9.14
CA PHE A 266 -21.37 1.44 9.48
C PHE A 266 -20.77 2.34 8.40
N VAL A 267 -20.84 1.93 7.13
CA VAL A 267 -20.33 2.74 6.00
C VAL A 267 -21.06 4.08 5.88
N VAL A 268 -22.38 4.10 6.08
CA VAL A 268 -23.18 5.33 6.07
C VAL A 268 -22.73 6.29 7.17
N TRP A 269 -22.49 5.78 8.39
CA TRP A 269 -21.95 6.61 9.47
C TRP A 269 -20.58 7.17 9.16
N GLU A 270 -19.63 6.32 8.76
CA GLU A 270 -18.26 6.73 8.42
C GLU A 270 -18.22 7.79 7.33
N LEU A 271 -18.91 7.55 6.20
CA LEU A 271 -18.96 8.52 5.10
C LEU A 271 -19.73 9.78 5.51
N GLY A 272 -20.83 9.62 6.25
CA GLY A 272 -21.65 10.72 6.74
C GLY A 272 -20.87 11.68 7.66
N LEU A 273 -20.00 11.14 8.52
CA LEU A 273 -19.13 11.91 9.39
C LEU A 273 -17.88 12.45 8.66
N HIS A 274 -17.39 11.74 7.64
CA HIS A 274 -16.19 12.15 6.92
C HIS A 274 -16.38 13.42 6.07
N PHE A 275 -17.47 13.49 5.31
CA PHE A 275 -17.75 14.61 4.40
C PHE A 275 -18.43 15.77 5.13
N ASP A 276 -17.97 16.99 4.85
CA ASP A 276 -18.45 18.20 5.54
C ASP A 276 -19.95 18.42 5.31
N THR A 277 -20.44 18.24 4.08
CA THR A 277 -21.86 18.42 3.73
C THR A 277 -22.80 17.50 4.54
N SER A 278 -22.47 16.22 4.64
CA SER A 278 -23.27 15.26 5.41
C SER A 278 -23.09 15.43 6.92
N ARG A 279 -21.89 15.78 7.38
CA ARG A 279 -21.64 16.03 8.81
C ARG A 279 -22.41 17.24 9.31
N PHE A 280 -22.41 18.34 8.54
CA PHE A 280 -23.16 19.56 8.89
C PHE A 280 -24.67 19.31 8.85
N PHE A 281 -25.14 18.45 7.95
CA PHE A 281 -26.52 17.99 7.97
C PHE A 281 -26.86 17.26 9.28
N PHE A 282 -25.99 16.38 9.79
CA PHE A 282 -26.22 15.74 11.09
C PHE A 282 -26.22 16.73 12.27
N VAL A 283 -25.31 17.71 12.28
CA VAL A 283 -25.27 18.78 13.29
C VAL A 283 -26.62 19.50 13.36
N ASN A 284 -27.23 19.80 12.20
CA ASN A 284 -28.49 20.53 12.13
C ASN A 284 -29.74 19.67 12.35
N HIS A 285 -29.62 18.33 12.29
CA HIS A 285 -30.76 17.41 12.32
C HIS A 285 -30.55 16.26 13.32
N LEU A 286 -30.44 16.60 14.61
CA LEU A 286 -30.22 15.63 15.70
C LEU A 286 -31.31 14.52 15.80
N ASN A 287 -32.54 14.78 15.35
CA ASN A 287 -33.58 13.74 15.31
C ASN A 287 -33.27 12.63 14.29
N ILE A 288 -32.60 12.95 13.18
CA ILE A 288 -32.14 11.98 12.20
C ILE A 288 -31.00 11.14 12.80
N VAL A 289 -30.10 11.78 13.56
CA VAL A 289 -29.04 11.09 14.32
C VAL A 289 -29.66 10.07 15.26
N ARG A 290 -30.64 10.47 16.09
CA ARG A 290 -31.37 9.57 17.00
C ARG A 290 -32.00 8.38 16.27
N LEU A 291 -32.69 8.63 15.15
CA LEU A 291 -33.33 7.59 14.36
C LEU A 291 -32.29 6.61 13.79
N LEU A 292 -31.21 7.13 13.19
CA LEU A 292 -30.16 6.30 12.61
C LEU A 292 -29.42 5.49 13.67
N SER A 293 -29.20 6.06 14.86
CA SER A 293 -28.65 5.37 16.03
C SER A 293 -29.54 4.23 16.52
N LEU A 294 -30.85 4.48 16.61
CA LEU A 294 -31.84 3.46 16.97
C LEU A 294 -31.86 2.31 15.96
N VAL A 295 -31.87 2.62 14.66
CA VAL A 295 -31.80 1.61 13.59
C VAL A 295 -30.51 0.82 13.68
N SER A 296 -29.37 1.48 13.93
CA SER A 296 -28.06 0.84 14.09
C SER A 296 -28.05 -0.16 15.25
N ALA A 297 -28.60 0.24 16.41
CA ALA A 297 -28.73 -0.64 17.57
C ALA A 297 -29.66 -1.83 17.29
N ILE A 298 -30.85 -1.61 16.70
CA ILE A 298 -31.81 -2.67 16.39
C ILE A 298 -31.20 -3.70 15.43
N VAL A 299 -30.56 -3.24 14.35
CA VAL A 299 -29.95 -4.12 13.34
C VAL A 299 -28.77 -4.89 13.94
N ALA A 300 -27.92 -4.23 14.73
CA ALA A 300 -26.80 -4.89 15.41
C ALA A 300 -27.29 -5.95 16.41
N ILE A 301 -28.29 -5.64 17.25
CA ILE A 301 -28.88 -6.59 18.21
C ILE A 301 -29.54 -7.76 17.48
N HIS A 302 -30.33 -7.49 16.43
CA HIS A 302 -30.95 -8.54 15.63
C HIS A 302 -29.90 -9.48 15.04
N SER A 303 -28.85 -8.91 14.44
CA SER A 303 -27.75 -9.67 13.85
C SER A 303 -26.99 -10.48 14.91
N PHE A 304 -26.71 -9.90 16.08
CA PHE A 304 -26.10 -10.60 17.22
C PHE A 304 -26.96 -11.78 17.71
N VAL A 305 -28.27 -11.60 17.86
CA VAL A 305 -29.19 -12.68 18.25
C VAL A 305 -29.20 -13.80 17.19
N THR A 306 -29.20 -13.45 15.91
CA THR A 306 -29.10 -14.46 14.85
C THR A 306 -27.78 -15.23 14.89
N PHE A 307 -26.67 -14.56 15.23
CA PHE A 307 -25.37 -15.20 15.43
C PHE A 307 -25.40 -16.19 16.59
N LEU A 308 -25.93 -15.78 17.75
CA LEU A 308 -26.06 -16.65 18.92
C LEU A 308 -26.88 -17.91 18.62
N ARG A 309 -27.97 -17.80 17.86
CA ARG A 309 -28.82 -18.95 17.47
C ARG A 309 -28.06 -20.02 16.67
N VAL A 310 -27.10 -19.60 15.85
CA VAL A 310 -26.26 -20.52 15.06
C VAL A 310 -25.18 -21.13 15.96
N VAL A 311 -24.46 -20.27 16.68
CA VAL A 311 -23.26 -20.65 17.41
C VAL A 311 -23.54 -21.45 18.67
N TRP A 312 -24.66 -21.22 19.36
CA TRP A 312 -25.04 -22.04 20.52
C TRP A 312 -25.44 -23.48 20.17
N ARG A 313 -25.67 -23.76 18.88
CA ARG A 313 -25.93 -25.12 18.38
C ARG A 313 -24.67 -25.78 17.79
N LEU A 314 -23.52 -25.10 17.84
CA LEU A 314 -22.28 -25.57 17.23
C LEU A 314 -21.59 -26.62 18.13
N PRO A 315 -21.51 -27.90 17.72
CA PRO A 315 -20.81 -28.92 18.50
C PRO A 315 -19.32 -28.62 18.59
N ALA A 316 -18.68 -29.06 19.66
CA ALA A 316 -17.22 -28.99 19.77
C ALA A 316 -16.58 -30.00 18.79
N PRO A 317 -15.47 -29.65 18.12
CA PRO A 317 -14.79 -30.56 17.21
C PRO A 317 -14.30 -31.80 17.94
N THR A 318 -14.50 -32.97 17.31
CA THR A 318 -13.91 -34.22 17.80
C THR A 318 -12.38 -34.19 17.63
N GLU A 319 -11.66 -35.02 18.39
CA GLU A 319 -10.20 -35.15 18.26
C GLU A 319 -9.79 -35.53 16.83
N ALA A 320 -10.57 -36.38 16.16
CA ALA A 320 -10.32 -36.80 14.78
C ALA A 320 -10.47 -35.64 13.79
N GLU A 321 -11.55 -34.86 13.88
CA GLU A 321 -11.77 -33.68 13.04
C GLU A 321 -10.70 -32.60 13.27
N TRP A 322 -10.32 -32.37 14.52
CA TRP A 322 -9.26 -31.43 14.86
C TRP A 322 -7.90 -31.87 14.28
N ARG A 323 -7.52 -33.14 14.42
CA ARG A 323 -6.29 -33.68 13.81
C ARG A 323 -6.32 -33.62 12.30
N ALA A 324 -7.43 -34.02 11.67
CA ALA A 324 -7.58 -33.95 10.22
C ALA A 324 -7.45 -32.50 9.71
N SER A 325 -7.95 -31.52 10.46
CA SER A 325 -7.81 -30.10 10.10
C SER A 325 -6.36 -29.60 10.20
N LEU A 326 -5.61 -30.05 11.21
CA LEU A 326 -4.19 -29.75 11.35
C LEU A 326 -3.35 -30.44 10.28
N GLU A 327 -3.65 -31.70 9.97
CA GLU A 327 -2.96 -32.48 8.93
C GLU A 327 -3.22 -31.89 7.54
N ALA A 328 -4.43 -31.39 7.27
CA ALA A 328 -4.74 -30.69 6.03
C ALA A 328 -3.98 -29.36 5.89
N GLU A 329 -3.78 -28.62 6.99
CA GLU A 329 -3.00 -27.38 7.02
C GLU A 329 -1.48 -27.65 6.94
N TYR A 330 -1.03 -28.79 7.46
CA TYR A 330 0.36 -29.24 7.51
C TYR A 330 0.69 -30.33 6.48
N GLN A 331 0.00 -30.42 5.33
CA GLN A 331 0.45 -31.26 4.23
C GLN A 331 1.81 -30.71 3.73
N PRO A 332 2.96 -31.37 3.99
CA PRO A 332 4.23 -30.90 3.46
C PRO A 332 4.16 -30.97 1.94
N ALA A 333 4.62 -29.91 1.26
CA ALA A 333 4.73 -29.95 -0.20
C ALA A 333 5.50 -31.21 -0.63
N PRO A 334 5.07 -31.94 -1.67
CA PRO A 334 5.68 -33.19 -2.05
C PRO A 334 7.20 -33.03 -2.21
N ALA A 335 7.96 -33.97 -1.65
CA ALA A 335 9.42 -33.93 -1.50
C ALA A 335 10.21 -33.81 -2.82
N THR A 336 9.53 -33.88 -3.96
CA THR A 336 10.09 -33.78 -5.32
C THR A 336 10.16 -32.35 -5.86
N ARG A 337 9.53 -31.35 -5.22
CA ARG A 337 9.54 -29.97 -5.72
C ARG A 337 10.81 -29.22 -5.30
N VAL A 338 11.66 -28.89 -6.27
CA VAL A 338 12.82 -28.00 -6.05
C VAL A 338 12.32 -26.68 -5.44
N PRO A 339 12.84 -26.24 -4.29
CA PRO A 339 12.38 -24.98 -3.69
C PRO A 339 12.81 -23.81 -4.57
N THR A 340 11.87 -23.18 -5.28
CA THR A 340 12.15 -22.01 -6.14
C THR A 340 12.18 -20.68 -5.38
N ARG A 341 11.93 -20.70 -4.06
CA ARG A 341 11.82 -19.49 -3.23
C ARG A 341 13.09 -18.64 -3.19
N TRP A 342 14.27 -19.27 -3.24
CA TRP A 342 15.56 -18.55 -3.22
C TRP A 342 15.78 -17.69 -4.47
N VAL A 343 15.16 -18.04 -5.60
CA VAL A 343 15.23 -17.25 -6.85
C VAL A 343 14.61 -15.87 -6.65
N TYR A 344 13.45 -15.82 -5.97
CA TYR A 344 12.82 -14.54 -5.64
C TYR A 344 13.67 -13.75 -4.65
N GLY A 345 14.34 -14.41 -3.69
CA GLY A 345 15.31 -13.76 -2.80
C GLY A 345 16.47 -13.12 -3.55
N LEU A 346 17.03 -13.81 -4.56
CA LEU A 346 18.05 -13.21 -5.43
C LEU A 346 17.53 -11.99 -6.18
N PHE A 347 16.29 -12.05 -6.68
CA PHE A 347 15.67 -10.93 -7.38
C PHE A 347 15.39 -9.73 -6.47
N VAL A 348 15.08 -9.95 -5.19
CA VAL A 348 15.00 -8.86 -4.19
C VAL A 348 16.37 -8.18 -4.04
N CYS A 349 17.44 -8.96 -3.87
CA CYS A 349 18.78 -8.41 -3.75
C CYS A 349 19.26 -7.71 -5.04
N SER A 350 18.93 -8.28 -6.20
CA SER A 350 19.27 -7.70 -7.51
C SER A 350 18.52 -6.39 -7.73
N GLY A 351 17.23 -6.33 -7.41
CA GLY A 351 16.46 -5.08 -7.42
C GLY A 351 17.02 -4.03 -6.48
N PHE A 352 17.40 -4.43 -5.25
CA PHE A 352 18.05 -3.54 -4.28
C PHE A 352 19.34 -2.94 -4.83
N ALA A 353 20.23 -3.76 -5.38
CA ALA A 353 21.47 -3.32 -6.00
C ALA A 353 21.21 -2.46 -7.24
N GLY A 354 20.27 -2.87 -8.09
CA GLY A 354 19.83 -2.15 -9.29
C GLY A 354 19.44 -0.70 -9.02
N LEU A 355 18.57 -0.48 -8.03
CA LEU A 355 18.15 0.87 -7.66
C LEU A 355 19.21 1.63 -6.87
N LEU A 356 20.06 0.95 -6.12
CA LEU A 356 21.23 1.58 -5.53
C LEU A 356 22.17 2.14 -6.62
N TYR A 357 22.41 1.36 -7.69
CA TYR A 357 23.15 1.86 -8.86
C TYR A 357 22.46 3.05 -9.50
N GLU A 358 21.14 2.97 -9.72
CA GLU A 358 20.39 4.08 -10.34
C GLU A 358 20.52 5.38 -9.54
N VAL A 359 20.29 5.33 -8.21
CA VAL A 359 20.41 6.51 -7.33
C VAL A 359 21.84 7.07 -7.33
N VAL A 360 22.86 6.20 -7.25
CA VAL A 360 24.26 6.62 -7.22
C VAL A 360 24.72 7.18 -8.56
N PHE A 361 24.36 6.53 -9.68
CA PHE A 361 24.71 6.98 -11.02
C PHE A 361 23.99 8.27 -11.41
N ALA A 362 22.70 8.41 -11.06
CA ALA A 362 21.97 9.65 -11.25
C ALA A 362 22.63 10.81 -10.49
N LYS A 363 23.07 10.59 -9.25
CA LYS A 363 23.79 11.60 -8.48
C LYS A 363 25.15 11.94 -9.08
N HIS A 364 25.93 10.95 -9.52
CA HIS A 364 27.22 11.19 -10.20
C HIS A 364 27.04 12.02 -11.47
N LEU A 365 26.09 11.66 -12.33
CA LEU A 365 25.84 12.36 -13.58
C LEU A 365 25.26 13.76 -13.36
N GLY A 366 24.45 13.95 -12.32
CA GLY A 366 23.99 15.28 -11.92
C GLY A 366 25.12 16.21 -11.46
N VAL A 367 26.18 15.66 -10.85
CA VAL A 367 27.39 16.43 -10.50
C VAL A 367 28.21 16.79 -11.75
N ILE A 368 28.36 15.86 -12.70
CA ILE A 368 29.18 16.06 -13.91
C ILE A 368 28.49 16.97 -14.92
N PHE A 369 27.22 16.70 -15.24
CA PHE A 369 26.48 17.38 -16.31
C PHE A 369 25.71 18.63 -15.84
N GLY A 370 25.61 18.82 -14.52
CA GLY A 370 24.81 19.88 -13.89
C GLY A 370 23.40 19.42 -13.50
N GLY A 371 22.87 19.99 -12.41
CA GLY A 371 21.62 19.58 -11.77
C GLY A 371 20.31 19.98 -12.48
N THR A 372 20.30 20.03 -13.81
CA THR A 372 19.06 20.36 -14.55
C THR A 372 18.15 19.14 -14.67
N ALA A 373 16.83 19.34 -14.56
CA ALA A 373 15.84 18.28 -14.74
C ALA A 373 15.95 17.58 -16.11
N LEU A 374 16.30 18.35 -17.16
CA LEU A 374 16.52 17.82 -18.51
C LEU A 374 17.66 16.80 -18.56
N ALA A 375 18.76 17.07 -17.85
CA ALA A 375 19.87 16.13 -17.76
C ALA A 375 19.44 14.84 -17.04
N ALA A 376 18.71 14.95 -15.94
CA ALA A 376 18.19 13.80 -15.20
C ALA A 376 17.26 12.91 -16.06
N TYR A 377 16.29 13.51 -16.78
CA TYR A 377 15.37 12.76 -17.64
C TYR A 377 16.08 12.09 -18.83
N THR A 378 17.11 12.74 -19.39
CA THR A 378 17.91 12.16 -20.47
C THR A 378 18.68 10.93 -19.98
N VAL A 379 19.30 11.05 -18.80
CA VAL A 379 20.02 9.93 -18.17
C VAL A 379 19.08 8.77 -17.88
N MET A 380 17.90 9.07 -17.33
CA MET A 380 16.86 8.06 -17.08
C MET A 380 16.39 7.39 -18.37
N ALA A 381 16.10 8.16 -19.42
CA ALA A 381 15.72 7.62 -20.73
C ALA A 381 16.81 6.72 -21.33
N THR A 382 18.08 7.09 -21.14
CA THR A 382 19.24 6.31 -21.58
C THR A 382 19.38 5.00 -20.80
N TYR A 383 19.22 5.06 -19.47
CA TYR A 383 19.25 3.90 -18.58
C TYR A 383 18.13 2.91 -18.95
N MET A 384 16.92 3.41 -19.16
CA MET A 384 15.78 2.63 -19.66
C MET A 384 16.03 2.08 -21.06
N GLY A 385 16.65 2.84 -21.96
CA GLY A 385 17.01 2.39 -23.30
C GLY A 385 17.90 1.15 -23.30
N GLY A 386 18.93 1.14 -22.46
CA GLY A 386 19.78 -0.03 -22.25
C GLY A 386 18.99 -1.22 -21.70
N MET A 387 18.15 -1.03 -20.67
CA MET A 387 17.29 -2.10 -20.16
C MET A 387 16.33 -2.65 -21.22
N ALA A 388 15.79 -1.81 -22.10
CA ALA A 388 14.88 -2.21 -23.17
C ALA A 388 15.58 -3.14 -24.18
N LEU A 389 16.76 -2.75 -24.64
CA LEU A 389 17.60 -3.56 -25.52
C LEU A 389 18.06 -4.84 -24.82
N GLY A 390 18.41 -4.74 -23.54
CA GLY A 390 18.77 -5.86 -22.68
C GLY A 390 17.65 -6.89 -22.54
N ALA A 391 16.41 -6.46 -22.33
CA ALA A 391 15.26 -7.36 -22.22
C ALA A 391 14.99 -8.11 -23.53
N TRP A 392 15.12 -7.42 -24.68
CA TRP A 392 14.98 -8.03 -25.99
C TRP A 392 16.09 -9.06 -26.27
N LEU A 393 17.36 -8.66 -26.10
CA LEU A 393 18.51 -9.55 -26.28
C LEU A 393 18.48 -10.72 -25.28
N GLY A 394 18.16 -10.45 -24.03
CA GLY A 394 18.03 -11.43 -22.97
C GLY A 394 16.96 -12.47 -23.28
N GLY A 395 15.84 -12.08 -23.89
CA GLY A 395 14.83 -13.03 -24.37
C GLY A 395 15.36 -13.97 -25.45
N ILE A 396 16.11 -13.44 -26.42
CA ILE A 396 16.74 -14.24 -27.49
C ILE A 396 17.80 -15.18 -26.90
N ILE A 397 18.64 -14.68 -26.00
CA ILE A 397 19.70 -15.46 -25.34
C ILE A 397 19.07 -16.56 -24.49
N ALA A 398 18.06 -16.24 -23.68
CA ALA A 398 17.40 -17.17 -22.77
C ALA A 398 16.83 -18.39 -23.50
N ASP A 399 16.22 -18.22 -24.67
CA ASP A 399 15.69 -19.34 -25.45
C ASP A 399 16.77 -20.20 -26.13
N ARG A 400 17.99 -19.67 -26.33
CA ARG A 400 19.11 -20.39 -26.96
C ARG A 400 19.98 -21.16 -25.97
N VAL A 401 20.01 -20.75 -24.70
CA VAL A 401 20.94 -21.29 -23.70
C VAL A 401 20.34 -22.46 -22.92
N ARG A 402 21.14 -23.52 -22.71
CA ARG A 402 20.71 -24.71 -21.93
C ARG A 402 20.74 -24.50 -20.42
N ALA A 403 21.57 -23.57 -19.93
CA ALA A 403 21.72 -23.27 -18.50
C ALA A 403 21.47 -21.79 -18.20
N PRO A 404 20.20 -21.33 -18.15
CA PRO A 404 19.86 -19.92 -17.95
C PRO A 404 20.46 -19.32 -16.66
N LEU A 405 20.47 -20.09 -15.56
CA LEU A 405 21.02 -19.64 -14.29
C LEU A 405 22.53 -19.30 -14.34
N LYS A 406 23.30 -20.02 -15.17
CA LYS A 406 24.72 -19.72 -15.38
C LYS A 406 24.91 -18.36 -16.08
N TRP A 407 24.07 -18.06 -17.07
CA TRP A 407 24.11 -16.80 -17.80
C TRP A 407 23.66 -15.63 -16.93
N TYR A 408 22.64 -15.83 -16.09
CA TYR A 408 22.25 -14.86 -15.08
C TYR A 408 23.42 -14.53 -14.13
N ALA A 409 24.09 -15.56 -13.60
CA ALA A 409 25.23 -15.34 -12.71
C ALA A 409 26.40 -14.62 -13.42
N LEU A 410 26.67 -14.95 -14.68
CA LEU A 410 27.69 -14.28 -15.48
C LEU A 410 27.37 -12.79 -15.70
N PHE A 411 26.11 -12.47 -16.01
CA PHE A 411 25.69 -11.09 -16.22
C PHE A 411 25.68 -10.28 -14.93
N GLU A 412 25.25 -10.85 -13.80
CA GLU A 412 25.39 -10.21 -12.48
C GLU A 412 26.86 -9.97 -12.09
N ALA A 413 27.74 -10.94 -12.36
CA ALA A 413 29.18 -10.76 -12.14
C ALA A 413 29.75 -9.65 -13.01
N ALA A 414 29.37 -9.60 -14.29
CA ALA A 414 29.79 -8.57 -15.23
C ALA A 414 29.29 -7.17 -14.81
N ILE A 415 28.06 -7.06 -14.30
CA ILE A 415 27.52 -5.81 -13.73
C ILE A 415 28.37 -5.36 -12.53
N GLY A 416 28.65 -6.27 -11.59
CA GLY A 416 29.46 -5.96 -10.41
C GLY A 416 30.89 -5.55 -10.75
N ILE A 417 31.55 -6.24 -11.68
CA ILE A 417 32.90 -5.90 -12.15
C ILE A 417 32.88 -4.55 -12.87
N TYR A 418 31.90 -4.30 -13.74
CA TYR A 418 31.76 -3.03 -14.43
C TYR A 418 31.56 -1.89 -13.43
N ALA A 419 30.73 -2.09 -12.40
CA ALA A 419 30.52 -1.13 -11.33
C ALA A 419 31.79 -0.79 -10.54
N LEU A 420 32.74 -1.70 -10.40
CA LEU A 420 34.05 -1.37 -9.80
C LEU A 420 34.90 -0.46 -10.70
N ALA A 421 34.69 -0.52 -12.02
CA ALA A 421 35.37 0.34 -13.00
C ALA A 421 34.69 1.71 -13.19
N THR A 422 33.42 1.87 -12.80
CA THR A 422 32.66 3.12 -13.04
C THR A 422 33.28 4.38 -12.42
N PRO A 423 33.96 4.38 -11.26
CA PRO A 423 34.61 5.60 -10.76
C PRO A 423 35.73 6.12 -11.66
N ALA A 424 36.39 5.25 -12.43
CA ALA A 424 37.38 5.67 -13.43
C ALA A 424 36.69 6.16 -14.70
N LEU A 425 35.62 5.48 -15.14
CA LEU A 425 34.82 5.89 -16.29
C LEU A 425 34.14 7.25 -16.08
N PHE A 426 33.60 7.51 -14.87
CA PHE A 426 32.99 8.79 -14.54
C PHE A 426 34.00 9.93 -14.57
N ARG A 427 35.21 9.72 -14.03
CA ARG A 427 36.30 10.69 -14.16
C ARG A 427 36.68 10.94 -15.61
N LEU A 428 36.76 9.88 -16.44
CA LEU A 428 37.06 10.04 -17.86
C LEU A 428 36.00 10.89 -18.59
N ILE A 429 34.72 10.60 -18.41
CA ILE A 429 33.66 11.39 -19.07
C ILE A 429 33.58 12.81 -18.53
N GLU A 430 33.91 13.03 -17.26
CA GLU A 430 33.97 14.37 -16.69
C GLU A 430 35.03 15.21 -17.40
N HIS A 431 36.24 14.67 -17.58
CA HIS A 431 37.32 15.36 -18.32
C HIS A 431 36.91 15.66 -19.76
N ILE A 432 36.30 14.68 -20.46
CA ILE A 432 35.84 14.85 -21.83
C ILE A 432 34.72 15.90 -21.90
N TYR A 433 33.73 15.81 -21.01
CA TYR A 433 32.58 16.73 -21.00
C TYR A 433 33.01 18.15 -20.70
N VAL A 434 33.89 18.37 -19.71
CA VAL A 434 34.42 19.70 -19.38
C VAL A 434 35.17 20.28 -20.58
N ALA A 435 36.02 19.50 -21.25
CA ALA A 435 36.73 19.95 -22.44
C ALA A 435 35.77 20.34 -23.59
N LEU A 436 34.68 19.60 -23.78
CA LEU A 436 33.66 19.91 -24.79
C LEU A 436 32.71 21.05 -24.40
N ALA A 437 32.53 21.30 -23.11
CA ALA A 437 31.63 22.32 -22.59
C ALA A 437 32.31 23.68 -22.39
N THR A 438 33.64 23.72 -22.38
CA THR A 438 34.41 24.97 -22.28
C THR A 438 34.06 25.89 -23.45
N ASP A 439 33.79 27.17 -23.17
CA ASP A 439 33.37 28.20 -24.15
C ASP A 439 32.05 27.94 -24.89
N VAL A 440 31.23 26.98 -24.43
CA VAL A 440 29.89 26.71 -24.98
C VAL A 440 28.82 27.31 -24.08
N ARG A 441 27.80 27.96 -24.68
CA ARG A 441 26.65 28.48 -23.94
C ARG A 441 25.95 27.36 -23.15
N PRO A 442 25.56 27.57 -21.87
CA PRO A 442 24.92 26.55 -21.04
C PRO A 442 23.61 25.96 -21.62
N ASP A 443 22.90 26.74 -22.44
CA ASP A 443 21.64 26.37 -23.10
C ASP A 443 21.81 25.74 -24.48
N ALA A 444 23.06 25.56 -24.94
CA ALA A 444 23.33 25.02 -26.27
C ALA A 444 22.83 23.57 -26.42
N PRO A 445 22.07 23.24 -27.49
CA PRO A 445 21.62 21.87 -27.77
C PRO A 445 22.76 20.84 -27.87
N ALA A 446 23.95 21.29 -28.29
CA ALA A 446 25.15 20.46 -28.37
C ALA A 446 25.55 19.88 -27.00
N LEU A 447 25.38 20.63 -25.91
CA LEU A 447 25.67 20.12 -24.55
C LEU A 447 24.71 19.00 -24.19
N THR A 448 23.43 19.14 -24.50
CA THR A 448 22.45 18.07 -24.29
C THR A 448 22.81 16.83 -25.09
N PHE A 449 23.22 16.97 -26.35
CA PHE A 449 23.70 15.86 -27.17
C PHE A 449 24.91 15.14 -26.53
N TRP A 450 25.93 15.88 -26.08
CA TRP A 450 27.10 15.28 -25.43
C TRP A 450 26.75 14.57 -24.12
N ARG A 451 25.82 15.12 -23.31
CA ARG A 451 25.32 14.47 -22.09
C ARG A 451 24.63 13.14 -22.42
N VAL A 452 23.78 13.10 -23.45
CA VAL A 452 23.12 11.88 -23.91
C VAL A 452 24.17 10.84 -24.31
N LEU A 453 25.12 11.24 -25.17
CA LEU A 453 26.11 10.33 -25.73
C LEU A 453 27.04 9.77 -24.66
N LEU A 454 27.63 10.62 -23.83
CA LEU A 454 28.56 10.20 -22.77
C LEU A 454 27.83 9.38 -21.69
N GLY A 455 26.61 9.79 -21.33
CA GLY A 455 25.75 9.02 -20.44
C GLY A 455 25.42 7.63 -21.01
N ALA A 456 25.09 7.55 -22.30
CA ALA A 456 24.79 6.29 -22.98
C ALA A 456 25.99 5.35 -23.08
N LEU A 457 27.18 5.89 -23.31
CA LEU A 457 28.41 5.09 -23.34
C LEU A 457 28.73 4.48 -21.98
N VAL A 458 28.56 5.23 -20.89
CA VAL A 458 28.88 4.73 -19.54
C VAL A 458 27.78 3.85 -18.98
N LEU A 459 26.51 4.22 -19.15
CA LEU A 459 25.38 3.49 -18.59
C LEU A 459 24.86 2.36 -19.48
N GLY A 460 25.07 2.44 -20.79
CA GLY A 460 24.46 1.50 -21.75
C GLY A 460 24.86 0.05 -21.53
N ILE A 461 26.13 -0.21 -21.23
CA ILE A 461 26.63 -1.57 -20.98
C ILE A 461 25.99 -2.21 -19.73
N PRO A 462 26.10 -1.62 -18.52
CA PRO A 462 25.54 -2.24 -17.32
C PRO A 462 24.01 -2.33 -17.40
N THR A 463 23.34 -1.35 -17.99
CA THR A 463 21.86 -1.36 -18.11
C THR A 463 21.35 -2.37 -19.12
N LEU A 464 22.08 -2.60 -20.22
CA LEU A 464 21.81 -3.70 -21.14
C LEU A 464 21.91 -5.04 -20.41
N LEU A 465 22.97 -5.26 -19.62
CA LEU A 465 23.11 -6.49 -18.83
C LEU A 465 21.97 -6.62 -17.81
N MET A 466 21.61 -5.56 -17.08
CA MET A 466 20.49 -5.56 -16.13
C MET A 466 19.17 -5.93 -16.81
N GLY A 467 18.92 -5.43 -18.03
CA GLY A 467 17.71 -5.77 -18.80
C GLY A 467 17.61 -7.25 -19.16
N THR A 468 18.71 -7.96 -19.30
CA THR A 468 18.70 -9.40 -19.65
C THR A 468 18.23 -10.32 -18.51
N THR A 469 18.26 -9.85 -17.26
CA THR A 469 18.06 -10.67 -16.06
C THR A 469 16.67 -11.29 -15.98
N LEU A 470 15.61 -10.51 -16.25
CA LEU A 470 14.22 -10.96 -16.15
C LEU A 470 13.87 -12.04 -17.17
N PRO A 471 14.15 -11.90 -18.49
CA PRO A 471 13.91 -12.98 -19.45
C PRO A 471 14.64 -14.29 -19.12
N ILE A 472 15.88 -14.21 -18.61
CA ILE A 472 16.69 -15.38 -18.26
C ILE A 472 16.14 -16.11 -17.04
N MET A 473 15.76 -15.38 -15.98
CA MET A 473 15.13 -16.00 -14.80
C MET A 473 13.72 -16.49 -15.08
N PHE A 474 12.99 -15.82 -15.96
CA PHE A 474 11.72 -16.34 -16.46
C PHE A 474 11.93 -17.70 -17.12
N LYS A 475 12.89 -17.84 -18.05
CA LYS A 475 13.18 -19.12 -18.70
C LYS A 475 13.59 -20.20 -17.71
N PHE A 476 14.41 -19.86 -16.71
CA PHE A 476 14.79 -20.78 -15.65
C PHE A 476 13.57 -21.30 -14.87
N LEU A 477 12.70 -20.40 -14.41
CA LEU A 477 11.51 -20.79 -13.63
C LEU A 477 10.45 -21.50 -14.48
N ARG A 478 10.37 -21.23 -15.78
CA ARG A 478 9.51 -21.97 -16.72
C ARG A 478 9.86 -23.45 -16.82
N GLY A 479 11.10 -23.83 -16.50
CA GLY A 479 11.50 -25.23 -16.40
C GLY A 479 10.90 -25.97 -15.19
N TYR A 480 10.39 -25.25 -14.19
CA TYR A 480 9.86 -25.81 -12.93
C TYR A 480 8.40 -25.43 -12.64
N LEU A 481 7.85 -24.41 -13.31
CA LEU A 481 6.53 -23.83 -13.01
C LEU A 481 5.70 -23.63 -14.29
N ALA A 482 4.44 -24.06 -14.24
CA ALA A 482 3.52 -24.05 -15.39
C ALA A 482 2.88 -22.68 -15.69
N SER A 483 2.66 -21.83 -14.68
CA SER A 483 1.93 -20.58 -14.87
C SER A 483 2.84 -19.39 -15.22
N ARG A 484 2.72 -18.84 -16.43
CA ARG A 484 3.48 -17.67 -16.90
C ARG A 484 3.22 -16.42 -16.06
N GLY A 485 1.93 -16.10 -15.87
CA GLY A 485 1.51 -14.91 -15.13
C GLY A 485 2.03 -14.91 -13.71
N ARG A 486 1.98 -16.07 -13.02
CA ARG A 486 2.52 -16.24 -11.66
C ARG A 486 4.04 -16.03 -11.59
N ILE A 487 4.78 -16.55 -12.57
CA ILE A 487 6.25 -16.36 -12.63
C ILE A 487 6.57 -14.88 -12.84
N ILE A 488 5.94 -14.25 -13.85
CA ILE A 488 6.15 -12.83 -14.18
C ILE A 488 5.80 -11.96 -12.97
N SER A 489 4.64 -12.17 -12.34
CA SER A 489 4.22 -11.37 -11.20
C SER A 489 5.15 -11.52 -10.00
N ARG A 490 5.61 -12.74 -9.68
CA ARG A 490 6.50 -12.97 -8.54
C ARG A 490 7.91 -12.44 -8.77
N LEU A 491 8.47 -12.62 -9.95
CA LEU A 491 9.77 -12.03 -10.31
C LEU A 491 9.67 -10.50 -10.27
N TYR A 492 8.64 -9.93 -10.89
CA TYR A 492 8.46 -8.48 -10.92
C TYR A 492 8.24 -7.89 -9.53
N THR A 493 7.38 -8.48 -8.69
CA THR A 493 7.20 -8.09 -7.29
C THR A 493 8.49 -8.20 -6.49
N ALA A 494 9.22 -9.31 -6.60
CA ALA A 494 10.48 -9.49 -5.88
C ALA A 494 11.50 -8.40 -6.24
N ASN A 495 11.69 -8.17 -7.54
CA ASN A 495 12.60 -7.15 -8.04
C ASN A 495 12.19 -5.75 -7.57
N ILE A 496 10.92 -5.39 -7.72
CA ILE A 496 10.44 -4.04 -7.40
C ILE A 496 10.40 -3.76 -5.90
N MET A 497 10.06 -4.74 -5.07
CA MET A 497 10.14 -4.55 -3.62
C MET A 497 11.60 -4.35 -3.19
N GLY A 498 12.52 -5.14 -3.73
CA GLY A 498 13.96 -4.93 -3.53
C GLY A 498 14.41 -3.54 -3.98
N ALA A 499 13.99 -3.13 -5.17
CA ALA A 499 14.24 -1.83 -5.77
C ALA A 499 13.76 -0.67 -4.89
N ALA A 500 12.54 -0.75 -4.36
CA ALA A 500 12.00 0.29 -3.47
C ALA A 500 12.82 0.45 -2.19
N PHE A 501 13.23 -0.67 -1.57
CA PHE A 501 14.12 -0.64 -0.42
C PHE A 501 15.53 -0.15 -0.79
N GLY A 502 16.03 -0.48 -1.98
CA GLY A 502 17.29 0.01 -2.52
C GLY A 502 17.29 1.53 -2.70
N ALA A 503 16.19 2.09 -3.22
CA ALA A 503 16.02 3.53 -3.39
C ALA A 503 15.96 4.26 -2.03
N LEU A 504 15.19 3.76 -1.05
CA LEU A 504 15.13 4.33 0.31
C LEU A 504 16.46 4.24 1.02
N ALA A 505 17.04 3.03 1.10
CA ALA A 505 18.31 2.81 1.77
C ALA A 505 19.41 3.62 1.08
N GLY A 506 19.40 3.69 -0.26
CA GLY A 506 20.28 4.52 -1.06
C GLY A 506 20.26 5.99 -0.63
N ALA A 507 19.07 6.60 -0.61
CA ALA A 507 18.91 8.02 -0.32
C ALA A 507 19.15 8.39 1.16
N TYR A 508 18.67 7.57 2.10
CA TYR A 508 18.66 7.92 3.53
C TYR A 508 19.82 7.34 4.34
N ILE A 509 20.40 6.21 3.92
CA ILE A 509 21.40 5.48 4.71
C ILE A 509 22.73 5.40 3.97
N VAL A 510 22.73 4.81 2.78
CA VAL A 510 23.96 4.40 2.09
C VAL A 510 24.72 5.61 1.57
N LEU A 511 24.04 6.51 0.86
CA LEU A 511 24.71 7.68 0.30
C LEU A 511 25.20 8.66 1.37
N PRO A 512 24.41 9.01 2.42
CA PRO A 512 24.90 9.87 3.50
C PRO A 512 26.02 9.24 4.33
N ALA A 513 25.99 7.93 4.59
CA ALA A 513 26.99 7.28 5.44
C ALA A 513 28.30 6.95 4.72
N PHE A 514 28.24 6.51 3.47
CA PHE A 514 29.40 5.97 2.74
C PHE A 514 29.91 6.89 1.64
N GLY A 515 29.12 7.87 1.19
CA GLY A 515 29.42 8.69 0.03
C GLY A 515 29.37 7.93 -1.29
N LEU A 516 29.53 8.64 -2.42
CA LEU A 516 29.30 8.10 -3.78
C LEU A 516 30.15 6.87 -4.14
N LEU A 517 31.46 6.94 -3.88
CA LEU A 517 32.41 5.92 -4.32
C LEU A 517 32.26 4.60 -3.56
N SER A 518 32.10 4.67 -2.23
CA SER A 518 31.86 3.49 -1.40
C SER A 518 30.46 2.92 -1.61
N SER A 519 29.46 3.76 -1.89
CA SER A 519 28.11 3.29 -2.27
C SER A 519 28.14 2.47 -3.56
N THR A 520 28.92 2.90 -4.56
CA THR A 520 29.12 2.16 -5.81
C THR A 520 29.78 0.81 -5.56
N ARG A 521 30.81 0.76 -4.71
CA ARG A 521 31.50 -0.48 -4.32
C ARG A 521 30.59 -1.43 -3.55
N LEU A 522 29.72 -0.90 -2.68
CA LEU A 522 28.74 -1.69 -1.95
C LEU A 522 27.69 -2.31 -2.91
N ALA A 523 27.20 -1.53 -3.87
CA ALA A 523 26.32 -2.03 -4.92
C ALA A 523 26.99 -3.15 -5.74
N ALA A 524 28.25 -2.95 -6.13
CA ALA A 524 29.09 -3.95 -6.80
C ALA A 524 29.22 -5.24 -5.99
N LEU A 525 29.44 -5.13 -4.68
CA LEU A 525 29.51 -6.27 -3.77
C LEU A 525 28.21 -7.09 -3.79
N PHE A 526 27.04 -6.43 -3.75
CA PHE A 526 25.76 -7.14 -3.84
C PHE A 526 25.61 -7.93 -5.15
N SER A 527 25.91 -7.32 -6.30
CA SER A 527 25.88 -8.04 -7.61
C SER A 527 26.82 -9.23 -7.64
N LEU A 528 28.04 -9.10 -7.12
CA LEU A 528 29.01 -10.20 -7.04
C LEU A 528 28.54 -11.32 -6.09
N MET A 529 27.96 -10.97 -4.93
CA MET A 529 27.39 -11.94 -4.00
C MET A 529 26.20 -12.71 -4.62
N ILE A 530 25.34 -12.01 -5.38
CA ILE A 530 24.23 -12.63 -6.12
C ILE A 530 24.77 -13.62 -7.15
N ALA A 531 25.80 -13.23 -7.92
CA ALA A 531 26.43 -14.10 -8.90
C ALA A 531 27.03 -15.37 -8.26
N LEU A 532 27.78 -15.22 -7.17
CA LEU A 532 28.37 -16.34 -6.43
C LEU A 532 27.30 -17.28 -5.86
N TYR A 533 26.23 -16.73 -5.28
CA TYR A 533 25.13 -17.51 -4.74
C TYR A 533 24.37 -18.27 -5.83
N ALA A 534 24.13 -17.64 -7.00
CA ALA A 534 23.51 -18.30 -8.15
C ALA A 534 24.37 -19.47 -8.68
N LEU A 535 25.71 -19.31 -8.71
CA LEU A 535 26.64 -20.38 -9.09
C LEU A 535 26.70 -21.51 -8.05
N ASP A 536 26.61 -21.20 -6.76
CA ASP A 536 26.53 -22.20 -5.70
C ASP A 536 25.26 -23.04 -5.82
N ARG A 537 24.10 -22.38 -6.01
CA ARG A 537 22.81 -23.06 -6.21
C ARG A 537 22.76 -23.86 -7.50
N LEU A 538 23.45 -23.45 -8.55
CA LEU A 538 23.58 -24.21 -9.80
C LEU A 538 24.14 -25.63 -9.56
N LYS A 539 25.03 -25.82 -8.58
CA LYS A 539 25.63 -27.12 -8.25
C LYS A 539 24.68 -28.06 -7.50
N ALA A 540 23.71 -27.50 -6.77
CA ALA A 540 22.78 -28.25 -5.93
C ALA A 540 21.47 -28.61 -6.66
N LEU A 541 21.27 -28.11 -7.89
CA LEU A 541 20.07 -28.34 -8.67
C LEU A 541 20.13 -29.73 -9.35
N PRO A 542 19.13 -30.60 -9.15
CA PRO A 542 19.00 -31.80 -9.96
C PRO A 542 18.81 -31.41 -11.43
N ALA A 543 19.33 -32.24 -12.34
CA ALA A 543 19.11 -32.06 -13.77
C ALA A 543 17.61 -31.89 -14.03
N ALA A 544 17.22 -30.81 -14.73
CA ALA A 544 15.82 -30.48 -14.95
C ALA A 544 15.10 -31.66 -15.62
N THR A 545 14.29 -32.39 -14.86
CA THR A 545 13.32 -33.33 -15.39
C THR A 545 12.18 -32.52 -15.99
N ALA A 546 11.87 -32.74 -17.26
CA ALA A 546 10.67 -32.18 -17.87
C ALA A 546 9.47 -32.53 -17.00
N SER A 547 8.70 -31.53 -16.56
CA SER A 547 7.50 -31.78 -15.77
C SER A 547 6.56 -32.69 -16.56
N LEU A 548 6.06 -33.75 -15.91
CA LEU A 548 5.12 -34.68 -16.51
C LEU A 548 3.85 -33.89 -16.91
N PRO A 549 3.22 -34.20 -18.06
CA PRO A 549 2.09 -33.44 -18.59
C PRO A 549 0.92 -33.19 -17.61
N GLY A 550 0.74 -34.05 -16.60
CA GLY A 550 -0.36 -33.96 -15.64
C GLY A 550 -0.15 -33.05 -14.43
N GLU A 551 1.09 -32.73 -14.00
CA GLU A 551 1.32 -31.84 -12.85
C GLU A 551 1.06 -30.35 -13.19
N ASN A 552 1.14 -30.01 -14.47
CA ASN A 552 0.91 -28.64 -14.95
C ASN A 552 -0.57 -28.24 -14.89
N ASP A 553 -1.48 -29.22 -15.03
CA ASP A 553 -2.93 -29.00 -15.04
C ASP A 553 -3.49 -28.72 -13.64
N GLU A 554 -2.96 -29.37 -12.59
CA GLU A 554 -3.40 -29.16 -11.19
C GLU A 554 -3.00 -27.78 -10.64
N GLU A 555 -1.85 -27.22 -11.03
CA GLU A 555 -1.44 -25.87 -10.59
C GLU A 555 -2.18 -24.73 -11.30
N GLU A 556 -2.67 -24.96 -12.53
CA GLU A 556 -3.53 -24.03 -13.27
C GLU A 556 -5.03 -24.19 -12.95
N ALA A 557 -5.47 -25.35 -12.43
CA ALA A 557 -6.87 -25.65 -12.11
C ALA A 557 -7.53 -24.64 -11.15
N GLY A 558 -6.74 -23.92 -10.34
CA GLY A 558 -7.25 -22.90 -9.42
C GLY A 558 -7.46 -21.51 -10.02
N TYR A 559 -7.04 -21.25 -11.27
CA TYR A 559 -7.13 -19.93 -11.91
C TYR A 559 -8.34 -19.80 -12.83
N ALA A 560 -8.90 -18.59 -12.91
CA ALA A 560 -10.06 -18.35 -13.79
C ALA A 560 -9.65 -18.46 -15.27
N ALA A 561 -9.88 -19.59 -15.92
CA ALA A 561 -9.47 -19.79 -17.31
C ALA A 561 -10.28 -18.92 -18.29
N LEU A 562 -9.64 -18.47 -19.37
CA LEU A 562 -10.34 -17.85 -20.49
C LEU A 562 -11.02 -18.96 -21.33
N PRO A 563 -12.21 -18.70 -21.91
CA PRO A 563 -12.84 -19.65 -22.83
C PRO A 563 -11.97 -19.89 -24.07
N ALA A 564 -12.22 -20.98 -24.80
CA ALA A 564 -11.58 -21.20 -26.09
C ALA A 564 -11.85 -20.03 -27.04
N GLN A 565 -10.77 -19.53 -27.67
CA GLN A 565 -10.80 -18.32 -28.50
C GLN A 565 -10.47 -18.64 -29.95
N ASP A 566 -11.23 -18.04 -30.87
CA ASP A 566 -10.91 -18.04 -32.30
C ASP A 566 -9.62 -17.26 -32.58
N ALA A 567 -8.98 -17.51 -33.72
CA ALA A 567 -7.74 -16.85 -34.12
C ALA A 567 -7.84 -15.31 -34.13
N LEU A 568 -8.99 -14.78 -34.56
CA LEU A 568 -9.25 -13.34 -34.61
C LEU A 568 -9.43 -12.73 -33.22
N GLN A 569 -10.03 -13.46 -32.29
CA GLN A 569 -10.17 -13.05 -30.89
C GLN A 569 -8.81 -13.02 -30.18
N ARG A 570 -7.99 -14.06 -30.39
CA ARG A 570 -6.61 -14.12 -29.88
C ARG A 570 -5.77 -12.96 -30.40
N ARG A 571 -5.87 -12.64 -31.69
CA ARG A 571 -5.16 -11.51 -32.30
C ARG A 571 -5.59 -10.18 -31.70
N ARG A 572 -6.89 -9.95 -31.53
CA ARG A 572 -7.42 -8.72 -30.89
C ARG A 572 -6.92 -8.56 -29.46
N LEU A 573 -6.97 -9.63 -28.67
CA LEU A 573 -6.47 -9.62 -27.29
C LEU A 573 -4.96 -9.40 -27.20
N GLY A 574 -4.17 -10.05 -28.07
CA GLY A 574 -2.74 -9.86 -28.14
C GLY A 574 -2.35 -8.41 -28.51
N LEU A 575 -3.05 -7.82 -29.49
CA LEU A 575 -2.86 -6.41 -29.84
C LEU A 575 -3.27 -5.46 -28.71
N ALA A 576 -4.39 -5.75 -28.03
CA ALA A 576 -4.82 -4.97 -26.87
C ALA A 576 -3.81 -5.04 -25.72
N ALA A 577 -3.26 -6.23 -25.44
CA ALA A 577 -2.21 -6.39 -24.45
C ALA A 577 -0.94 -5.60 -24.81
N LEU A 578 -0.47 -5.67 -26.06
CA LEU A 578 0.70 -4.90 -26.49
C LEU A 578 0.48 -3.39 -26.46
N LEU A 579 -0.69 -2.92 -26.85
CA LEU A 579 -1.04 -1.50 -26.76
C LEU A 579 -1.10 -1.05 -25.30
N LEU A 580 -1.69 -1.83 -24.40
CA LEU A 580 -1.70 -1.53 -22.97
C LEU A 580 -0.28 -1.51 -22.39
N VAL A 581 0.57 -2.46 -22.76
CA VAL A 581 1.96 -2.50 -22.30
C VAL A 581 2.74 -1.28 -22.81
N SER A 582 2.56 -0.91 -24.08
CA SER A 582 3.31 0.20 -24.68
C SER A 582 2.79 1.58 -24.23
N ILE A 583 1.50 1.86 -24.44
CA ILE A 583 0.89 3.15 -24.06
C ILE A 583 0.75 3.25 -22.54
N GLY A 584 0.48 2.14 -21.84
CA GLY A 584 0.51 2.11 -20.39
C GLY A 584 1.89 2.42 -19.82
N GLY A 585 2.97 2.07 -20.52
CA GLY A 585 4.31 2.52 -20.18
C GLY A 585 4.50 4.04 -20.27
N ILE A 586 3.97 4.66 -21.33
CA ILE A 586 3.91 6.13 -21.45
C ILE A 586 3.17 6.73 -20.26
N VAL A 587 1.98 6.21 -19.96
CA VAL A 587 1.16 6.70 -18.84
C VAL A 587 1.88 6.52 -17.51
N SER A 588 2.51 5.37 -17.27
CA SER A 588 3.21 5.08 -16.02
C SER A 588 4.30 6.10 -15.72
N LEU A 589 5.21 6.34 -16.67
CA LEU A 589 6.37 7.21 -16.44
C LEU A 589 6.01 8.69 -16.57
N ALA A 590 5.05 9.05 -17.43
CA ALA A 590 4.53 10.41 -17.47
C ALA A 590 3.84 10.76 -16.15
N LEU A 591 3.04 9.84 -15.58
CA LEU A 591 2.39 10.05 -14.29
C LEU A 591 3.41 10.17 -13.15
N GLU A 592 4.45 9.33 -13.15
CA GLU A 592 5.55 9.44 -12.19
C GLU A 592 6.21 10.82 -12.24
N ILE A 593 6.55 11.31 -13.44
CA ILE A 593 7.19 12.62 -13.63
C ILE A 593 6.29 13.77 -13.20
N VAL A 594 5.01 13.76 -13.57
CA VAL A 594 4.07 14.84 -13.19
C VAL A 594 3.84 14.86 -11.69
N ASN A 595 3.70 13.69 -11.07
CA ASN A 595 3.57 13.58 -9.61
C ASN A 595 4.84 14.04 -8.90
N MET A 596 6.02 13.64 -9.39
CA MET A 596 7.32 14.10 -8.88
C MET A 596 7.48 15.61 -9.00
N HIS A 597 7.07 16.20 -10.12
CA HIS A 597 7.13 17.64 -10.34
C HIS A 597 6.21 18.39 -9.36
N MET A 598 4.96 17.94 -9.21
CA MET A 598 3.99 18.54 -8.28
C MET A 598 4.39 18.35 -6.81
N LEU A 599 4.88 17.17 -6.42
CA LEU A 599 5.38 16.92 -5.08
C LEU A 599 6.69 17.66 -4.81
N ALA A 600 7.54 17.92 -5.80
CA ALA A 600 8.72 18.78 -5.59
C ALA A 600 8.31 20.21 -5.21
N ILE A 601 7.18 20.71 -5.73
CA ILE A 601 6.61 22.02 -5.37
C ILE A 601 6.00 21.97 -3.95
N ILE A 602 5.30 20.91 -3.59
CA ILE A 602 4.49 20.83 -2.34
C ILE A 602 5.23 20.17 -1.15
N ALA A 603 6.16 19.26 -1.38
CA ALA A 603 6.93 18.56 -0.36
C ALA A 603 8.40 18.98 -0.34
N GLY A 604 8.88 19.62 -1.41
CA GLY A 604 10.24 20.14 -1.56
C GLY A 604 11.12 19.31 -2.49
N ASN A 605 12.18 19.94 -3.00
CA ASN A 605 13.13 19.32 -3.93
C ASN A 605 14.45 19.00 -3.19
N SER A 606 14.57 17.79 -2.66
CA SER A 606 15.80 17.30 -2.00
C SER A 606 16.15 15.89 -2.49
N VAL A 607 17.40 15.48 -2.26
CA VAL A 607 17.85 14.11 -2.59
C VAL A 607 17.05 13.06 -1.80
N TYR A 608 16.65 13.39 -0.57
CA TYR A 608 15.79 12.56 0.27
C TYR A 608 14.38 12.46 -0.32
N ALA A 609 13.77 13.60 -0.66
CA ALA A 609 12.43 13.65 -1.25
C ALA A 609 12.37 12.88 -2.58
N PHE A 610 13.39 12.98 -3.43
CA PHE A 610 13.47 12.20 -4.67
C PHE A 610 13.51 10.69 -4.40
N GLY A 611 14.41 10.22 -3.52
CA GLY A 611 14.50 8.80 -3.18
C GLY A 611 13.23 8.26 -2.53
N LEU A 612 12.57 9.09 -1.71
CA LEU A 612 11.31 8.77 -1.05
C LEU A 612 10.15 8.63 -2.04
N MET A 613 9.99 9.58 -2.95
CA MET A 613 8.95 9.55 -3.98
C MET A 613 9.13 8.33 -4.90
N LEU A 614 10.37 8.06 -5.34
CA LEU A 614 10.70 6.91 -6.18
C LEU A 614 10.36 5.60 -5.48
N ALA A 615 10.79 5.46 -4.23
CA ALA A 615 10.49 4.26 -3.45
C ALA A 615 9.01 4.07 -3.20
N THR A 616 8.26 5.14 -2.97
CA THR A 616 6.81 5.09 -2.76
C THR A 616 6.09 4.61 -4.02
N PHE A 617 6.49 5.11 -5.19
CA PHE A 617 5.97 4.67 -6.47
C PHE A 617 6.29 3.18 -6.72
N LEU A 618 7.54 2.77 -6.48
CA LEU A 618 7.96 1.36 -6.60
C LEU A 618 7.22 0.44 -5.61
N LEU A 619 7.03 0.84 -4.35
CA LEU A 619 6.24 0.08 -3.38
C LEU A 619 4.80 -0.12 -3.88
N GLY A 620 4.18 0.91 -4.45
CA GLY A 620 2.87 0.81 -5.09
C GLY A 620 2.87 -0.27 -6.18
N LEU A 621 3.80 -0.20 -7.14
CA LEU A 621 3.95 -1.19 -8.21
C LEU A 621 4.13 -2.62 -7.66
N GLY A 622 4.96 -2.78 -6.64
CA GLY A 622 5.27 -4.06 -6.00
C GLY A 622 4.04 -4.68 -5.33
N LEU A 623 3.30 -3.89 -4.55
CA LEU A 623 2.05 -4.30 -3.87
C LEU A 623 0.94 -4.63 -4.87
N GLY A 624 0.83 -3.86 -5.96
CA GLY A 624 -0.09 -4.13 -7.06
C GLY A 624 0.18 -5.47 -7.72
N SER A 625 1.43 -5.72 -8.09
CA SER A 625 1.87 -6.98 -8.70
C SER A 625 1.74 -8.17 -7.74
N ALA A 626 1.94 -7.97 -6.44
CA ALA A 626 1.74 -9.02 -5.43
C ALA A 626 0.25 -9.43 -5.34
N SER A 627 -0.64 -8.46 -5.52
CA SER A 627 -2.10 -8.65 -5.45
C SER A 627 -2.68 -9.37 -6.69
N TYR A 628 -1.99 -9.29 -7.84
CA TYR A 628 -2.37 -9.96 -9.09
C TYR A 628 -2.64 -11.46 -8.89
N GLY A 629 -1.75 -12.17 -8.17
CA GLY A 629 -1.87 -13.63 -8.00
C GLY A 629 -3.15 -14.04 -7.26
N LYS A 630 -3.59 -13.26 -6.27
CA LYS A 630 -4.84 -13.50 -5.53
C LYS A 630 -6.04 -13.18 -6.40
N LEU A 631 -6.00 -12.07 -7.13
CA LEU A 631 -7.09 -11.63 -7.97
C LEU A 631 -7.31 -12.57 -9.16
N ARG A 632 -6.25 -13.21 -9.68
CA ARG A 632 -6.33 -14.14 -10.81
C ARG A 632 -7.10 -15.43 -10.51
N HIS A 633 -7.23 -15.80 -9.23
CA HIS A 633 -8.12 -16.89 -8.80
C HIS A 633 -9.60 -16.55 -9.01
N LEU A 634 -9.94 -15.25 -8.99
CA LEU A 634 -11.31 -14.78 -9.12
C LEU A 634 -11.60 -14.24 -10.52
N LEU A 635 -10.62 -13.57 -11.13
CA LEU A 635 -10.78 -12.80 -12.37
C LEU A 635 -9.79 -13.27 -13.44
N THR A 636 -10.16 -13.10 -14.71
CA THR A 636 -9.31 -13.37 -15.88
C THR A 636 -8.33 -12.22 -16.16
N ASP A 637 -7.22 -12.47 -16.87
CA ASP A 637 -6.21 -11.44 -17.16
C ASP A 637 -6.78 -10.18 -17.86
N PRO A 638 -7.67 -10.28 -18.88
CA PRO A 638 -8.25 -9.08 -19.50
C PRO A 638 -9.11 -8.27 -18.55
N ALA A 639 -9.83 -8.93 -17.63
CA ALA A 639 -10.62 -8.26 -16.62
C ALA A 639 -9.72 -7.53 -15.61
N VAL A 640 -8.65 -8.17 -15.14
CA VAL A 640 -7.67 -7.54 -14.25
C VAL A 640 -7.01 -6.33 -14.92
N ALA A 641 -6.63 -6.45 -16.20
CA ALA A 641 -6.04 -5.35 -16.96
C ALA A 641 -7.01 -4.17 -17.15
N ALA A 642 -8.29 -4.42 -17.44
CA ALA A 642 -9.30 -3.37 -17.57
C ALA A 642 -9.59 -2.67 -16.22
N ILE A 643 -9.71 -3.45 -15.14
CA ILE A 643 -9.90 -2.92 -13.78
C ILE A 643 -8.68 -2.10 -13.34
N ALA A 644 -7.47 -2.55 -13.65
CA ALA A 644 -6.24 -1.80 -13.40
C ALA A 644 -6.27 -0.44 -14.12
N GLN A 645 -6.60 -0.39 -15.41
CA GLN A 645 -6.67 0.88 -16.14
C GLN A 645 -7.77 1.83 -15.63
N LEU A 646 -8.95 1.30 -15.26
CA LEU A 646 -9.98 2.10 -14.57
C LEU A 646 -9.50 2.61 -13.21
N GLY A 647 -8.76 1.77 -12.46
CA GLY A 647 -8.16 2.15 -11.19
C GLY A 647 -7.16 3.29 -11.34
N ILE A 648 -6.33 3.29 -12.39
CA ILE A 648 -5.43 4.40 -12.73
C ILE A 648 -6.25 5.67 -13.00
N PHE A 649 -7.29 5.58 -13.84
CA PHE A 649 -8.19 6.71 -14.15
C PHE A 649 -8.78 7.33 -12.87
N PHE A 650 -9.44 6.52 -12.03
CA PHE A 650 -10.06 7.03 -10.81
C PHE A 650 -9.02 7.55 -9.80
N SER A 651 -7.84 6.92 -9.71
CA SER A 651 -6.76 7.40 -8.83
C SER A 651 -6.27 8.78 -9.25
N ILE A 652 -6.11 9.02 -10.56
CA ILE A 652 -5.72 10.34 -11.07
C ILE A 652 -6.81 11.37 -10.78
N VAL A 653 -8.08 11.06 -11.07
CA VAL A 653 -9.20 11.99 -10.80
C VAL A 653 -9.30 12.31 -9.30
N ILE A 654 -9.24 11.31 -8.43
CA ILE A 654 -9.29 11.52 -6.98
C ILE A 654 -8.10 12.37 -6.53
N SER A 655 -6.89 12.11 -7.03
CA SER A 655 -5.70 12.90 -6.69
C SER A 655 -5.84 14.38 -7.08
N ALA A 656 -6.53 14.67 -8.19
CA ALA A 656 -6.75 16.03 -8.68
C ALA A 656 -7.46 16.92 -7.65
N PHE A 657 -8.36 16.37 -6.83
CA PHE A 657 -9.05 17.11 -5.76
C PHE A 657 -8.24 17.26 -4.46
N ARG A 658 -7.06 16.61 -4.38
CA ARG A 658 -6.25 16.57 -3.15
C ARG A 658 -5.06 17.51 -3.19
N TRP A 659 -4.58 17.91 -4.37
CA TRP A 659 -3.39 18.75 -4.51
C TRP A 659 -3.48 20.09 -3.75
N GLU A 660 -4.60 20.79 -3.84
CA GLU A 660 -4.82 22.04 -3.09
C GLU A 660 -4.79 21.81 -1.57
N LYS A 661 -5.49 20.77 -1.11
CA LYS A 661 -5.60 20.44 0.32
C LYS A 661 -4.28 19.95 0.91
N LEU A 662 -3.39 19.37 0.10
CA LEU A 662 -2.07 18.90 0.53
C LEU A 662 -1.15 20.05 0.93
N ALA A 663 -1.17 21.16 0.19
CA ALA A 663 -0.39 22.34 0.55
C ALA A 663 -0.88 22.95 1.88
N THR A 664 -2.21 23.07 2.06
CA THR A 664 -2.80 23.51 3.32
C THR A 664 -2.49 22.57 4.47
N TYR A 665 -2.50 21.25 4.21
CA TYR A 665 -2.13 20.23 5.19
C TYR A 665 -0.69 20.42 5.70
N PHE A 666 0.27 20.72 4.82
CA PHE A 666 1.63 21.06 5.27
C PHE A 666 1.66 22.28 6.21
N GLY A 667 0.79 23.28 6.00
CA GLY A 667 0.67 24.44 6.88
C GLY A 667 0.12 24.11 8.27
N THR A 668 -0.67 23.04 8.42
CA THR A 668 -1.23 22.64 9.73
C THR A 668 -0.18 22.17 10.73
N PHE A 669 1.01 21.77 10.25
CA PHE A 669 2.10 21.34 11.12
C PHE A 669 2.77 22.50 11.85
N SER A 670 2.66 23.75 11.39
CA SER A 670 3.10 24.92 12.16
C SER A 670 2.42 25.00 13.53
N PHE A 671 1.13 24.66 13.60
CA PHE A 671 0.40 24.56 14.86
C PHE A 671 0.98 23.45 15.75
N MET A 672 1.30 22.29 15.17
CA MET A 672 1.90 21.18 15.91
C MET A 672 3.30 21.48 16.47
N GLN A 673 4.09 22.33 15.77
CA GLN A 673 5.39 22.78 16.26
C GLN A 673 5.32 23.58 17.56
N GLN A 674 4.16 24.16 17.90
CA GLN A 674 3.96 24.86 19.18
C GLN A 674 4.00 23.91 20.38
N PHE A 675 3.65 22.65 20.17
CA PHE A 675 3.54 21.64 21.23
C PHE A 675 4.72 20.67 21.23
N MET A 676 5.35 20.42 20.07
CA MET A 676 6.41 19.43 19.94
C MET A 676 7.47 19.83 18.92
N HIS A 677 8.73 19.47 19.21
CA HIS A 677 9.83 19.64 18.27
C HIS A 677 9.74 18.60 17.14
N ILE A 678 9.51 19.05 15.92
CA ILE A 678 9.53 18.21 14.73
C ILE A 678 10.99 18.09 14.27
N ASP A 679 11.59 16.93 14.50
CA ASP A 679 12.94 16.63 14.01
C ASP A 679 12.94 16.28 12.51
N PHE A 680 14.13 16.06 11.97
CA PHE A 680 14.30 15.68 10.56
C PHE A 680 13.55 14.38 10.23
N GLY A 681 13.61 13.37 11.11
CA GLY A 681 12.95 12.09 10.90
C GLY A 681 11.43 12.23 10.78
N ALA A 682 10.80 12.95 11.71
CA ALA A 682 9.37 13.22 11.68
C ALA A 682 8.95 14.00 10.42
N SER A 683 9.74 15.00 10.03
CA SER A 683 9.51 15.78 8.80
C SER A 683 9.49 14.89 7.55
N GLU A 684 10.43 13.96 7.45
CA GLU A 684 10.53 13.05 6.32
C GLU A 684 9.42 11.99 6.33
N VAL A 685 8.96 11.55 7.51
CA VAL A 685 7.77 10.68 7.62
C VAL A 685 6.51 11.39 7.11
N PHE A 686 6.34 12.68 7.36
CA PHE A 686 5.21 13.44 6.80
C PHE A 686 5.28 13.54 5.28
N ARG A 687 6.46 13.84 4.74
CA ARG A 687 6.70 13.82 3.29
C ARG A 687 6.39 12.44 2.72
N ALA A 688 6.78 11.37 3.40
CA ALA A 688 6.53 9.99 2.98
C ALA A 688 5.04 9.70 2.88
N PHE A 689 4.28 10.12 3.90
CA PHE A 689 2.84 9.94 3.94
C PHE A 689 2.12 10.70 2.81
N VAL A 690 2.49 11.95 2.58
CA VAL A 690 1.94 12.75 1.47
C VAL A 690 2.27 12.13 0.12
N CYS A 691 3.52 11.68 -0.09
CA CYS A 691 3.91 10.98 -1.30
C CYS A 691 3.11 9.69 -1.47
N ALA A 692 2.88 8.93 -0.40
CA ALA A 692 2.14 7.68 -0.44
C ALA A 692 0.67 7.87 -0.83
N ILE A 693 -0.01 8.91 -0.31
CA ILE A 693 -1.40 9.21 -0.66
C ILE A 693 -1.56 9.45 -2.16
N ILE A 694 -0.61 10.15 -2.79
CA ILE A 694 -0.74 10.55 -4.20
C ILE A 694 -0.17 9.51 -5.16
N MET A 695 1.03 9.00 -4.88
CA MET A 695 1.76 8.16 -5.83
C MET A 695 1.38 6.69 -5.72
N MET A 696 1.11 6.19 -4.51
CA MET A 696 0.90 4.76 -4.29
C MET A 696 -0.38 4.21 -4.95
N PRO A 697 -1.56 4.88 -4.91
CA PRO A 697 -2.77 4.36 -5.55
C PRO A 697 -2.64 4.12 -7.06
N PRO A 698 -2.24 5.10 -7.90
CA PRO A 698 -2.08 4.82 -9.32
C PRO A 698 -0.96 3.82 -9.59
N ALA A 699 0.15 3.88 -8.84
CA ALA A 699 1.25 2.91 -8.96
C ALA A 699 0.79 1.48 -8.62
N PHE A 700 -0.07 1.30 -7.62
CA PHE A 700 -0.69 0.02 -7.30
C PHE A 700 -1.47 -0.54 -8.48
N PHE A 701 -2.28 0.27 -9.14
CA PHE A 701 -3.03 -0.19 -10.30
C PHE A 701 -2.15 -0.45 -11.52
N ILE A 702 -1.09 0.34 -11.76
CA ILE A 702 -0.08 0.04 -12.78
C ILE A 702 0.57 -1.32 -12.48
N GLY A 703 0.98 -1.55 -11.24
CA GLY A 703 1.59 -2.79 -10.78
C GLY A 703 0.65 -4.00 -10.87
N LEU A 704 -0.64 -3.80 -10.66
CA LEU A 704 -1.68 -4.84 -10.82
C LEU A 704 -1.88 -5.20 -12.30
N GLY A 705 -1.91 -4.20 -13.19
CA GLY A 705 -2.14 -4.37 -14.62
C GLY A 705 -0.93 -4.94 -15.36
N TYR A 706 0.30 -4.67 -14.89
CA TYR A 706 1.52 -5.07 -15.58
C TYR A 706 1.65 -6.59 -15.76
N PRO A 707 1.53 -7.46 -14.72
CA PRO A 707 1.61 -8.90 -14.92
C PRO A 707 0.51 -9.46 -15.82
N ALA A 708 -0.72 -8.93 -15.71
CA ALA A 708 -1.86 -9.36 -16.53
C ALA A 708 -1.62 -9.08 -18.02
N THR A 709 -1.19 -7.86 -18.33
CA THR A 709 -0.95 -7.42 -19.71
C THR A 709 0.31 -8.06 -20.30
N MET A 710 1.38 -8.20 -19.52
CA MET A 710 2.60 -8.91 -19.93
C MET A 710 2.37 -10.40 -20.16
N ALA A 711 1.55 -11.06 -19.34
CA ALA A 711 1.20 -12.47 -19.55
C ALA A 711 0.44 -12.66 -20.88
N LEU A 712 -0.54 -11.79 -21.17
CA LEU A 712 -1.29 -11.83 -22.44
C LEU A 712 -0.41 -11.52 -23.65
N ALA A 713 0.43 -10.48 -23.56
CA ALA A 713 1.33 -10.09 -24.66
C ALA A 713 2.39 -11.15 -24.94
N SER A 714 3.00 -11.72 -23.89
CA SER A 714 4.02 -12.77 -24.02
C SER A 714 3.44 -14.09 -24.52
N ASP A 715 2.22 -14.47 -24.13
CA ASP A 715 1.55 -15.65 -24.68
C ASP A 715 1.21 -15.47 -26.17
N TRP A 716 0.77 -14.28 -26.57
CA TRP A 716 0.53 -13.98 -27.99
C TRP A 716 1.82 -14.04 -28.82
N LEU A 717 2.94 -13.57 -28.27
CA LEU A 717 4.24 -13.54 -28.94
C LEU A 717 5.03 -14.86 -28.83
N LYS A 718 4.51 -15.89 -28.16
CA LYS A 718 5.24 -17.13 -27.87
C LYS A 718 5.76 -17.88 -29.09
N ASN A 719 5.12 -17.70 -30.25
CA ASN A 719 5.56 -18.30 -31.51
C ASN A 719 6.96 -17.82 -31.95
N ARG A 720 7.46 -16.71 -31.39
CA ARG A 720 8.82 -16.19 -31.62
C ARG A 720 9.85 -16.73 -30.62
N GLY A 721 9.43 -17.54 -29.66
CA GLY A 721 10.23 -17.98 -28.51
C GLY A 721 9.52 -17.66 -27.20
N GLU A 722 9.70 -18.53 -26.20
CA GLU A 722 9.01 -18.40 -24.92
C GLU A 722 9.54 -17.23 -24.10
N ALA A 723 10.86 -17.10 -23.97
CA ALA A 723 11.49 -15.95 -23.32
C ALA A 723 11.63 -14.76 -24.27
N ALA A 724 11.81 -15.00 -25.58
CA ALA A 724 11.85 -13.95 -26.59
C ALA A 724 10.53 -13.16 -26.66
N GLY A 725 9.37 -13.83 -26.55
CA GLY A 725 8.07 -13.16 -26.50
C GLY A 725 7.93 -12.21 -25.29
N LEU A 726 8.43 -12.63 -24.13
CA LEU A 726 8.49 -11.78 -22.92
C LEU A 726 9.46 -10.61 -23.12
N GLY A 727 10.63 -10.86 -23.71
CA GLY A 727 11.62 -9.83 -24.01
C GLY A 727 11.09 -8.74 -24.95
N ILE A 728 10.35 -9.13 -26.00
CA ILE A 728 9.71 -8.17 -26.93
C ILE A 728 8.61 -7.36 -26.23
N ALA A 729 7.75 -8.01 -25.44
CA ALA A 729 6.73 -7.29 -24.69
C ALA A 729 7.36 -6.28 -23.71
N SER A 730 8.44 -6.67 -23.02
CA SER A 730 9.20 -5.80 -22.13
C SER A 730 9.88 -4.65 -22.89
N LEU A 731 10.43 -4.91 -24.09
CA LEU A 731 10.99 -3.87 -24.96
C LEU A 731 9.92 -2.81 -25.29
N CYS A 732 8.73 -3.24 -25.72
CA CYS A 732 7.62 -2.34 -26.01
C CYS A 732 7.20 -1.50 -24.80
N ASN A 733 7.13 -2.11 -23.60
CA ASN A 733 6.87 -1.40 -22.35
C ASN A 733 7.90 -0.30 -22.10
N THR A 734 9.18 -0.67 -22.16
CA THR A 734 10.28 0.23 -21.83
C THR A 734 10.45 1.34 -22.87
N LEU A 735 10.16 1.09 -24.15
CA LEU A 735 10.08 2.14 -25.17
C LEU A 735 8.92 3.10 -24.89
N GLY A 736 7.77 2.58 -24.46
CA GLY A 736 6.66 3.39 -23.95
C GLY A 736 7.07 4.26 -22.77
N ASN A 737 7.75 3.68 -21.78
CA ASN A 737 8.31 4.39 -20.63
C ASN A 737 9.24 5.53 -21.05
N ILE A 738 10.19 5.26 -21.96
CA ILE A 738 11.12 6.28 -22.50
C ILE A 738 10.34 7.41 -23.17
N ALA A 739 9.34 7.08 -23.99
CA ALA A 739 8.48 8.08 -24.61
C ALA A 739 7.70 8.88 -23.55
N GLY A 740 7.21 8.24 -22.49
CA GLY A 740 6.59 8.91 -21.34
C GLY A 740 7.54 9.91 -20.67
N VAL A 741 8.79 9.49 -20.42
CA VAL A 741 9.83 10.35 -19.82
C VAL A 741 10.12 11.57 -20.69
N LEU A 742 10.34 11.36 -21.98
CA LEU A 742 10.70 12.42 -22.90
C LEU A 742 9.51 13.35 -23.20
N LEU A 743 8.32 12.80 -23.44
CA LEU A 743 7.14 13.60 -23.78
C LEU A 743 6.65 14.42 -22.57
N ALA A 744 6.55 13.82 -21.38
CA ALA A 744 6.17 14.56 -20.19
C ALA A 744 7.25 15.57 -19.78
N GLY A 745 8.50 15.13 -19.72
CA GLY A 745 9.64 15.91 -19.21
C GLY A 745 10.25 16.94 -20.17
N PHE A 746 9.86 16.97 -21.45
CA PHE A 746 10.34 18.00 -22.40
C PHE A 746 9.21 18.76 -23.10
N VAL A 747 8.02 18.17 -23.28
CA VAL A 747 6.97 18.72 -24.15
C VAL A 747 5.72 19.09 -23.34
N PHE A 748 5.07 18.10 -22.73
CA PHE A 748 3.73 18.26 -22.21
C PHE A 748 3.65 19.11 -20.95
N LEU A 749 4.61 19.02 -20.02
CA LEU A 749 4.61 19.86 -18.82
C LEU A 749 4.69 21.36 -19.17
N ASN A 750 5.58 21.74 -20.08
CA ASN A 750 5.71 23.14 -20.49
C ASN A 750 4.50 23.67 -21.27
N TRP A 751 3.79 22.82 -22.03
CA TRP A 751 2.71 23.26 -22.92
C TRP A 751 1.31 23.15 -22.29
N LEU A 752 1.04 22.07 -21.57
CA LEU A 752 -0.26 21.77 -20.99
C LEU A 752 -0.35 22.13 -19.50
N GLY A 753 0.78 22.19 -18.80
CA GLY A 753 0.82 22.23 -17.33
C GLY A 753 0.41 20.91 -16.70
N SER A 754 0.65 20.78 -15.40
CA SER A 754 0.49 19.52 -14.66
C SER A 754 -0.97 19.07 -14.57
N ASN A 755 -1.91 19.99 -14.31
CA ASN A 755 -3.35 19.68 -14.21
C ASN A 755 -3.88 19.04 -15.52
N ARG A 756 -3.72 19.73 -16.67
CA ARG A 756 -4.25 19.21 -17.95
C ARG A 756 -3.53 17.95 -18.41
N LEU A 757 -2.25 17.81 -18.11
CA LEU A 757 -1.51 16.59 -18.41
C LEU A 757 -2.04 15.40 -17.60
N LEU A 758 -2.31 15.56 -16.29
CA LEU A 758 -2.98 14.52 -15.50
C LEU A 758 -4.34 14.13 -16.09
N LEU A 759 -5.16 15.11 -16.50
CA LEU A 759 -6.42 14.82 -17.18
C LEU A 759 -6.22 14.02 -18.47
N GLY A 760 -5.25 14.41 -19.29
CA GLY A 760 -4.89 13.70 -20.51
C GLY A 760 -4.48 12.24 -20.25
N LEU A 761 -3.64 12.01 -19.23
CA LEU A 761 -3.25 10.67 -18.80
C LEU A 761 -4.44 9.84 -18.29
N ALA A 762 -5.35 10.45 -17.53
CA ALA A 762 -6.57 9.80 -17.06
C ALA A 762 -7.45 9.37 -18.24
N VAL A 763 -7.67 10.25 -19.22
CA VAL A 763 -8.45 9.95 -20.43
C VAL A 763 -7.78 8.83 -21.24
N ILE A 764 -6.46 8.84 -21.42
CA ILE A 764 -5.74 7.76 -22.10
C ILE A 764 -5.95 6.43 -21.37
N SER A 765 -5.81 6.39 -20.05
CA SER A 765 -6.08 5.18 -19.25
C SER A 765 -7.53 4.70 -19.38
N LEU A 766 -8.50 5.61 -19.39
CA LEU A 766 -9.91 5.27 -19.62
C LEU A 766 -10.11 4.63 -21.01
N LEU A 767 -9.51 5.21 -22.06
CA LEU A 767 -9.59 4.66 -23.41
C LEU A 767 -8.94 3.27 -23.50
N LEU A 768 -7.80 3.06 -22.85
CA LEU A 768 -7.16 1.75 -22.74
C LEU A 768 -8.04 0.75 -21.99
N ALA A 769 -8.70 1.17 -20.91
CA ALA A 769 -9.64 0.33 -20.17
C ALA A 769 -10.82 -0.12 -21.05
N LEU A 770 -11.44 0.83 -21.78
CA LEU A 770 -12.55 0.56 -22.69
C LEU A 770 -12.12 -0.36 -23.84
N TYR A 771 -10.93 -0.15 -24.40
CA TYR A 771 -10.39 -0.98 -25.46
C TYR A 771 -10.10 -2.41 -24.98
N MET A 772 -9.51 -2.59 -23.79
CA MET A 772 -9.28 -3.90 -23.20
C MET A 772 -10.61 -4.59 -22.83
N ALA A 773 -11.59 -3.86 -22.30
CA ALA A 773 -12.93 -4.39 -22.02
C ALA A 773 -13.64 -4.87 -23.30
N TRP A 774 -13.50 -4.13 -24.40
CA TRP A 774 -14.02 -4.52 -25.71
C TRP A 774 -13.29 -5.75 -26.29
N ALA A 775 -11.96 -5.75 -26.27
CA ALA A 775 -11.16 -6.87 -26.77
C ALA A 775 -11.38 -8.15 -25.94
N GLY A 776 -11.55 -7.99 -24.62
CA GLY A 776 -11.82 -9.03 -23.64
C GLY A 776 -13.29 -9.33 -23.37
N ARG A 777 -14.22 -8.90 -24.25
CA ARG A 777 -15.68 -9.10 -24.07
C ARG A 777 -16.10 -10.54 -23.76
N VAL A 778 -15.32 -11.52 -24.22
CA VAL A 778 -15.54 -12.96 -24.01
C VAL A 778 -15.36 -13.34 -22.53
N ALA A 779 -14.54 -12.60 -21.79
CA ALA A 779 -14.25 -12.85 -20.38
C ALA A 779 -15.29 -12.25 -19.42
N TRP A 780 -16.10 -11.30 -19.90
CA TRP A 780 -17.01 -10.52 -19.06
C TRP A 780 -18.20 -11.32 -18.50
N PRO A 781 -18.83 -12.26 -19.25
CA PRO A 781 -19.86 -13.13 -18.68
C PRO A 781 -19.36 -13.98 -17.50
N LEU A 782 -18.09 -14.38 -17.52
CA LEU A 782 -17.48 -15.17 -16.44
C LEU A 782 -17.40 -14.38 -15.14
N LEU A 783 -17.12 -13.07 -15.24
CA LEU A 783 -17.01 -12.17 -14.08
C LEU A 783 -18.33 -12.04 -13.30
N PHE A 784 -19.47 -12.20 -13.99
CA PHE A 784 -20.81 -12.10 -13.39
C PHE A 784 -21.56 -13.43 -13.35
N ASN A 785 -20.87 -14.58 -13.42
CA ASN A 785 -21.49 -15.91 -13.46
C ASN A 785 -22.65 -16.01 -14.46
N GLY A 786 -22.50 -15.39 -15.64
CA GLY A 786 -23.53 -15.35 -16.70
C GLY A 786 -24.73 -14.42 -16.46
N HIS A 787 -24.80 -13.71 -15.33
CA HIS A 787 -25.96 -12.87 -14.98
C HIS A 787 -25.94 -11.53 -15.73
N ARG A 788 -26.62 -11.48 -16.89
CA ARG A 788 -26.70 -10.28 -17.76
C ARG A 788 -27.25 -9.03 -17.05
N GLY A 789 -28.16 -9.18 -16.09
CA GLY A 789 -28.71 -8.05 -15.32
C GLY A 789 -27.65 -7.35 -14.46
N ARG A 790 -26.88 -8.13 -13.68
CA ARG A 790 -25.76 -7.62 -12.86
C ARG A 790 -24.69 -6.97 -13.72
N GLN A 791 -24.40 -7.58 -14.86
CA GLN A 791 -23.45 -7.06 -15.84
C GLN A 791 -23.85 -5.65 -16.34
N ARG A 792 -25.12 -5.47 -16.75
CA ARG A 792 -25.64 -4.18 -17.22
C ARG A 792 -25.68 -3.15 -16.11
N PHE A 793 -26.11 -3.55 -14.92
CA PHE A 793 -26.12 -2.68 -13.74
C PHE A 793 -24.72 -2.18 -13.39
N ALA A 794 -23.73 -3.08 -13.29
CA ALA A 794 -22.35 -2.71 -13.03
C ALA A 794 -21.80 -1.76 -14.10
N ALA A 795 -22.04 -2.06 -15.39
CA ALA A 795 -21.62 -1.19 -16.48
C ALA A 795 -22.26 0.21 -16.41
N ALA A 796 -23.56 0.30 -16.09
CA ALA A 796 -24.27 1.56 -15.93
C ALA A 796 -23.72 2.37 -14.74
N VAL A 797 -23.51 1.73 -13.60
CA VAL A 797 -22.91 2.38 -12.41
C VAL A 797 -21.49 2.88 -12.73
N THR A 798 -20.67 2.07 -13.40
CA THR A 798 -19.32 2.49 -13.81
C THR A 798 -19.38 3.66 -14.80
N ALA A 799 -20.30 3.65 -15.77
CA ALA A 799 -20.47 4.74 -16.72
C ALA A 799 -20.90 6.05 -16.03
N VAL A 800 -21.85 5.99 -15.09
CA VAL A 800 -22.25 7.14 -14.27
C VAL A 800 -21.09 7.65 -13.43
N ALA A 801 -20.32 6.76 -12.80
CA ALA A 801 -19.14 7.13 -12.04
C ALA A 801 -18.06 7.81 -12.91
N ILE A 802 -17.82 7.32 -14.13
CA ILE A 802 -16.90 7.95 -15.08
C ILE A 802 -17.40 9.34 -15.49
N ALA A 803 -18.70 9.47 -15.81
CA ALA A 803 -19.29 10.74 -16.20
C ALA A 803 -19.20 11.77 -15.05
N ALA A 804 -19.52 11.36 -13.82
CA ALA A 804 -19.40 12.20 -12.63
C ALA A 804 -17.93 12.59 -12.36
N ALA A 805 -16.99 11.65 -12.53
CA ALA A 805 -15.56 11.89 -12.36
C ALA A 805 -15.01 12.91 -13.36
N LEU A 806 -15.39 12.80 -14.63
CA LEU A 806 -14.99 13.76 -15.67
C LEU A 806 -15.66 15.13 -15.48
N TRP A 807 -16.95 15.14 -15.11
CA TRP A 807 -17.70 16.37 -14.85
C TRP A 807 -17.14 17.14 -13.65
N GLY A 808 -16.78 16.43 -12.58
CA GLY A 808 -16.27 17.04 -11.36
C GLY A 808 -14.81 17.49 -11.45
N TYR A 809 -14.04 17.02 -12.45
CA TYR A 809 -12.59 17.24 -12.51
C TYR A 809 -12.26 18.76 -12.46
N PRO A 810 -11.37 19.20 -11.56
CA PRO A 810 -11.09 20.61 -11.37
C PRO A 810 -10.41 21.20 -12.62
N ALA A 811 -11.09 22.16 -13.28
CA ALA A 811 -10.60 22.78 -14.51
C ALA A 811 -9.26 23.51 -14.31
N GLN A 812 -9.06 24.10 -13.14
CA GLN A 812 -7.83 24.72 -12.68
C GLN A 812 -7.72 24.52 -11.16
N TRP A 813 -6.49 24.48 -10.65
CA TRP A 813 -6.26 24.49 -9.22
C TRP A 813 -6.13 25.90 -8.68
N ASN A 814 -6.48 26.09 -7.42
CA ASN A 814 -6.16 27.30 -6.67
C ASN A 814 -4.64 27.38 -6.43
N LEU A 815 -3.94 28.08 -7.33
CA LEU A 815 -2.49 28.25 -7.26
C LEU A 815 -2.06 29.05 -6.03
N THR A 816 -2.89 29.95 -5.50
CA THR A 816 -2.63 30.66 -4.24
C THR A 816 -2.50 29.68 -3.07
N ALA A 817 -3.32 28.63 -3.03
CA ALA A 817 -3.23 27.59 -2.01
C ALA A 817 -1.98 26.70 -2.18
N ILE A 818 -1.61 26.40 -3.44
CA ILE A 818 -0.46 25.52 -3.75
C ILE A 818 0.88 26.26 -3.53
N ALA A 819 0.97 27.54 -3.89
CA ALA A 819 2.20 28.33 -3.88
C ALA A 819 2.54 28.95 -2.51
N THR A 820 1.94 28.47 -1.42
CA THR A 820 2.17 28.99 -0.05
C THR A 820 3.60 28.77 0.45
N GLY A 821 4.36 27.83 -0.13
CA GLY A 821 5.72 27.52 0.35
C GLY A 821 5.76 26.85 1.74
N ALA A 822 4.62 26.33 2.20
CA ALA A 822 4.51 25.65 3.50
C ALA A 822 5.41 24.40 3.61
N ASN A 823 5.95 23.92 2.50
CA ASN A 823 6.82 22.76 2.41
C ASN A 823 8.21 22.92 3.05
N VAL A 824 8.69 24.16 3.22
CA VAL A 824 10.03 24.45 3.76
C VAL A 824 10.03 24.53 5.28
N TYR A 825 9.07 25.26 5.85
CA TYR A 825 9.01 25.54 7.30
C TYR A 825 7.73 25.03 7.96
N PHE A 826 6.90 24.25 7.25
CA PHE A 826 5.59 23.82 7.73
C PHE A 826 4.64 24.98 8.06
N ALA A 827 4.94 26.19 7.57
CA ALA A 827 4.19 27.41 7.78
C ALA A 827 3.92 28.10 6.43
N PRO A 828 2.68 28.51 6.15
CA PRO A 828 2.37 29.21 4.91
C PRO A 828 3.07 30.57 4.88
N SER A 829 3.78 30.86 3.78
CA SER A 829 4.30 32.19 3.52
C SER A 829 3.20 33.04 2.89
N GLY A 830 2.78 34.11 3.59
CA GLY A 830 1.74 35.04 3.15
C GLY A 830 2.20 35.91 1.99
N ARG A 831 2.30 35.33 0.80
CA ARG A 831 2.84 36.01 -0.39
C ARG A 831 1.79 36.77 -1.21
N GLY A 832 0.53 36.82 -0.76
CA GLY A 832 -0.58 37.47 -1.47
C GLY A 832 -1.29 36.56 -2.48
N GLU A 833 -2.27 37.11 -3.20
CA GLU A 833 -3.06 36.39 -4.22
C GLU A 833 -2.23 36.15 -5.49
N VAL A 834 -2.20 34.91 -6.00
CA VAL A 834 -1.52 34.60 -7.27
C VAL A 834 -2.35 35.15 -8.43
N ILE A 835 -1.80 36.14 -9.16
CA ILE A 835 -2.45 36.77 -10.32
C ILE A 835 -1.93 36.27 -11.66
N ASP A 836 -0.72 35.71 -11.68
CA ASP A 836 -0.13 35.05 -12.86
C ASP A 836 0.80 33.92 -12.40
N ALA A 837 0.94 32.89 -13.24
CA ALA A 837 1.79 31.77 -12.94
C ALA A 837 2.29 31.06 -14.20
N GLN A 838 3.52 30.55 -14.13
CA GLN A 838 4.11 29.72 -15.17
C GLN A 838 4.74 28.49 -14.54
N GLU A 839 4.26 27.31 -14.96
CA GLU A 839 4.94 26.05 -14.69
C GLU A 839 6.10 25.89 -15.68
N SER A 840 7.27 25.51 -15.16
CA SER A 840 8.41 25.15 -15.98
C SER A 840 9.13 23.94 -15.41
N ILE A 841 9.67 23.12 -16.30
CA ILE A 841 10.37 21.89 -15.92
C ILE A 841 11.62 22.18 -15.05
N GLN A 842 12.24 23.34 -15.23
CA GLN A 842 13.45 23.74 -14.49
C GLN A 842 13.14 24.51 -13.20
N GLY A 843 12.12 25.39 -13.21
CA GLY A 843 11.79 26.28 -12.11
C GLY A 843 10.65 25.81 -11.21
N GLY A 844 9.99 24.68 -11.52
CA GLY A 844 8.80 24.24 -10.80
C GLY A 844 7.60 25.12 -11.17
N LEU A 845 7.06 25.83 -10.19
CA LEU A 845 5.97 26.79 -10.36
C LEU A 845 6.48 28.19 -10.00
N THR A 846 6.52 29.09 -10.99
CA THR A 846 6.80 30.52 -10.76
C THR A 846 5.46 31.26 -10.68
N THR A 847 5.26 32.05 -9.64
CA THR A 847 4.02 32.83 -9.46
C THR A 847 4.33 34.32 -9.32
N VAL A 848 3.43 35.15 -9.84
CA VAL A 848 3.37 36.60 -9.59
C VAL A 848 2.21 36.82 -8.64
N ASN A 849 2.49 37.45 -7.51
CA ASN A 849 1.50 37.62 -6.46
C ASN A 849 1.19 39.10 -6.25
N ARG A 850 -0.08 39.42 -6.09
CA ARG A 850 -0.55 40.72 -5.61
C ARG A 850 -0.54 40.69 -4.10
N LEU A 851 0.27 41.55 -3.49
CA LEU A 851 0.22 41.80 -2.05
C LEU A 851 -1.01 42.68 -1.77
N ASP A 852 -1.79 42.33 -0.75
CA ASP A 852 -2.84 43.22 -0.25
C ASP A 852 -2.15 44.48 0.28
N GLU A 853 -2.56 45.66 -0.22
CA GLU A 853 -2.15 46.93 0.35
C GLU A 853 -2.73 47.01 1.77
N SER A 854 -1.87 46.83 2.77
CA SER A 854 -2.23 46.93 4.19
C SER A 854 -2.49 48.36 4.61
#